data_AF-A0A8K0Q1G4-F1
#
_entry.id   AF-A0A8K0Q1G4-F1
#
_cell.length_a   1.000
_cell.length_b   1.000
_cell.length_c   1.000
_cell.angle_alpha   90.00
_cell.angle_beta   90.00
_cell.angle_gamma   90.00
#
_symmetry.space_group_name_H-M   'P 1'
#
loop_
_entity.id
_entity.type
_entity.pdbx_description
1 polymer ?
#
loop_
_entity_poly.entity_id
_entity_poly.type
_entity_poly.pdbx_seq_one_letter_code
_entity_poly.pdbx_strand_id
1 'polypeptide(L)'
;MSTLTNPNVPKGRPAFIPLEANPELMTTLIHKLGVSEALQIHDVYSLTEPELLAFIPRPALALLLVFPVSATYESHRMAEDSQTEPYTGKGDGEPVIWWRQTIRNACGLMGILHAVSNGPARSFIQEGSTLDEIIKKSIPLAGAERSQVLEDSHGLATAHKEAASVGDTPAPDAEDDIDLHYVCFAKGNDGGLWELDGRRQGPLRRGDLNKDEDVLSEKGLTLGALKFLEREGGDLRFSIARWLLGKGPEHTGVLLGSDAAGKTTLLYRLKLGETVQTIPTIGINVETIEYSDGSITLWDIGGCDQMRSHIRFYIVRERFLMFLHDCADSERLDYSIEQLHTAMRWMSEMGCRHIWILLSKQDLLPPSERETIVQGVRNRFESELAQYQDKHYIRIMDQPGLSAASGSQLDLVMKEIRETLQQTPQPSQKSTKAQVDELEKGPSEQELVDRIKKASMESVDPDRFWTDFVKGNLDSWDHYAHLRAGYFVLFEGLSRGSSLLDCASKFLGRLKELRRQNPEKFRNTAHRTMTIFWLYQIQMAAIAYKVEKKLEEFPSRADFWEILLLTPSLMNASLWKTYYSKDLMFSPGARENWHLPDLQPLPPFKGTKLGAQPSTPSPEVDHYKLPRFAFSVVQKTLSSKLRRGGVVKQALAALQSSTIRLRASDPSIPPYSETQAYFWIQLIHASLRSLDMTPAQSPPAFDGPVTALTFDAFKTLFDLTGAEWRRYYTQKLWEDISARMSFVNPDLKALPNVFSSPSQAKVDLARLRMANAVTHRFATPSELPPREELDFNAAIVVDEANLMRDGGLNIGIHASLLEYLHRHLSATQTDKSGPSGAAAAKTALDLSETLGSTQSMFWVQQAQISMATNGSVTFEEFVTRNPQLAYEDLPFLYYSPELWWSSEAKQVFMPPDRRHLSSVVSQMAK
;
A
#
# COMPACT_ATOMS: atom_id res chain seq x y z
N MET A 1 42.32 -33.16 7.78
CA MET A 1 42.75 -32.63 6.46
C MET A 1 41.53 -32.45 5.59
N SER A 2 41.09 -31.21 5.39
CA SER A 2 40.53 -30.69 4.13
C SER A 2 40.41 -29.18 4.29
N THR A 3 41.50 -28.47 4.04
CA THR A 3 41.57 -27.01 3.95
C THR A 3 41.16 -26.52 2.55
N LEU A 4 40.28 -27.27 1.86
CA LEU A 4 39.98 -27.11 0.43
C LEU A 4 38.49 -26.87 0.12
N THR A 5 37.65 -26.61 1.12
CA THR A 5 36.21 -26.34 0.89
C THR A 5 35.91 -24.86 0.66
N ASN A 6 36.92 -23.98 0.60
CA ASN A 6 36.68 -22.56 0.40
C ASN A 6 36.41 -22.29 -1.09
N PRO A 7 35.23 -21.76 -1.47
CA PRO A 7 34.87 -21.51 -2.88
C PRO A 7 35.70 -20.39 -3.54
N ASN A 8 36.61 -19.76 -2.79
CA ASN A 8 37.32 -18.55 -3.16
C ASN A 8 38.59 -18.76 -4.01
N VAL A 9 38.89 -17.72 -4.80
CA VAL A 9 40.09 -17.58 -5.65
C VAL A 9 41.35 -17.44 -4.76
N PRO A 10 42.54 -17.95 -5.15
CA PRO A 10 43.77 -17.81 -4.37
C PRO A 10 44.11 -16.36 -3.99
N LYS A 11 44.75 -16.16 -2.83
CA LYS A 11 45.13 -14.84 -2.27
C LYS A 11 45.92 -13.99 -3.29
N GLY A 12 45.53 -12.71 -3.47
CA GLY A 12 46.23 -11.72 -4.33
C GLY A 12 45.41 -11.14 -5.49
N ARG A 13 44.14 -11.52 -5.63
CA ARG A 13 43.17 -10.99 -6.61
C ARG A 13 42.13 -10.08 -5.92
N PRO A 14 41.37 -9.24 -6.65
CA PRO A 14 40.35 -8.37 -6.06
C PRO A 14 39.28 -9.15 -5.29
N ALA A 15 38.76 -8.54 -4.22
CA ALA A 15 37.70 -9.11 -3.39
C ALA A 15 36.50 -8.16 -3.34
N PHE A 16 35.31 -8.69 -3.60
CA PHE A 16 34.06 -7.94 -3.61
C PHE A 16 33.19 -8.34 -2.42
N ILE A 17 32.32 -7.43 -1.99
CA ILE A 17 31.30 -7.74 -0.97
C ILE A 17 30.35 -8.77 -1.59
N PRO A 18 30.11 -9.93 -0.93
CA PRO A 18 29.14 -10.92 -1.38
C PRO A 18 27.76 -10.29 -1.63
N LEU A 19 27.17 -10.53 -2.80
CA LEU A 19 25.82 -10.04 -3.07
C LEU A 19 24.80 -10.84 -2.28
N GLU A 20 23.98 -10.12 -1.53
CA GLU A 20 22.79 -10.69 -0.94
C GLU A 20 21.88 -11.23 -2.05
N ALA A 21 21.28 -12.39 -1.78
CA ALA A 21 20.11 -12.78 -2.52
C ALA A 21 18.94 -11.83 -2.16
N ASN A 22 18.92 -10.60 -2.72
CA ASN A 22 17.74 -9.73 -2.87
C ASN A 22 17.45 -9.31 -4.36
N PRO A 23 16.23 -9.45 -4.93
CA PRO A 23 15.96 -9.13 -6.34
C PRO A 23 15.98 -7.63 -6.66
N GLU A 24 15.57 -6.77 -5.72
CA GLU A 24 15.61 -5.31 -5.89
C GLU A 24 17.04 -4.81 -6.02
N LEU A 25 17.94 -5.36 -5.18
CA LEU A 25 19.36 -5.09 -5.21
C LEU A 25 19.96 -5.49 -6.56
N MET A 26 19.69 -6.72 -7.02
CA MET A 26 20.23 -7.22 -8.27
C MET A 26 19.64 -6.48 -9.49
N THR A 27 18.36 -6.10 -9.43
CA THR A 27 17.69 -5.27 -10.45
C THR A 27 18.34 -3.89 -10.54
N THR A 28 18.60 -3.26 -9.39
CA THR A 28 19.32 -1.98 -9.33
C THR A 28 20.72 -2.08 -9.94
N LEU A 29 21.42 -3.19 -9.68
CA LEU A 29 22.76 -3.44 -10.23
C LEU A 29 22.74 -3.55 -11.76
N ILE A 30 21.84 -4.36 -12.34
CA ILE A 30 21.77 -4.50 -13.81
C ILE A 30 21.41 -3.18 -14.49
N HIS A 31 20.53 -2.36 -13.91
CA HIS A 31 20.17 -1.05 -14.46
C HIS A 31 21.35 -0.08 -14.42
N LYS A 32 22.11 -0.05 -13.33
CA LYS A 32 23.36 0.73 -13.24
C LYS A 32 24.42 0.30 -14.25
N LEU A 33 24.44 -0.99 -14.59
CA LEU A 33 25.33 -1.52 -15.62
C LEU A 33 24.85 -1.23 -17.04
N GLY A 34 23.65 -0.67 -17.19
CA GLY A 34 23.05 -0.24 -18.45
C GLY A 34 22.17 -1.27 -19.13
N VAL A 35 21.63 -2.22 -18.37
CA VAL A 35 20.52 -3.06 -18.83
C VAL A 35 19.23 -2.23 -18.76
N SER A 36 18.40 -2.31 -19.79
CA SER A 36 17.11 -1.63 -19.89
C SER A 36 16.22 -1.93 -18.68
N GLU A 37 15.45 -0.94 -18.24
CA GLU A 37 14.41 -1.08 -17.21
C GLU A 37 13.32 -2.11 -17.60
N ALA A 38 13.27 -2.47 -18.88
CA ALA A 38 12.47 -3.58 -19.40
C ALA A 38 12.99 -4.97 -19.00
N LEU A 39 14.00 -5.11 -18.14
CA LEU A 39 14.36 -6.36 -17.48
C LEU A 39 14.50 -6.15 -15.97
N GLN A 40 13.92 -7.04 -15.17
CA GLN A 40 14.02 -7.04 -13.72
C GLN A 40 14.23 -8.44 -13.17
N ILE A 41 14.76 -8.51 -11.95
CA ILE A 41 15.01 -9.74 -11.22
C ILE A 41 13.86 -9.97 -10.25
N HIS A 42 13.31 -11.19 -10.26
CA HIS A 42 12.18 -11.62 -9.41
C HIS A 42 12.58 -12.83 -8.57
N ASP A 43 11.95 -13.01 -7.41
CA ASP A 43 12.08 -14.24 -6.64
C ASP A 43 11.24 -15.38 -7.23
N VAL A 44 11.75 -16.61 -7.11
CA VAL A 44 11.00 -17.85 -7.36
C VAL A 44 10.67 -18.50 -6.03
N TYR A 45 9.39 -18.51 -5.69
CA TYR A 45 8.89 -19.12 -4.46
C TYR A 45 8.88 -20.65 -4.49
N SER A 46 8.74 -21.25 -5.68
CA SER A 46 8.82 -22.70 -5.86
C SER A 46 9.26 -23.05 -7.28
N LEU A 47 10.06 -24.11 -7.41
CA LEU A 47 10.47 -24.69 -8.71
C LEU A 47 9.61 -25.87 -9.13
N THR A 48 8.69 -26.32 -8.27
CA THR A 48 7.89 -27.55 -8.50
C THR A 48 6.39 -27.31 -8.43
N GLU A 49 5.92 -26.20 -7.85
CA GLU A 49 4.49 -25.89 -7.74
C GLU A 49 4.03 -24.99 -8.91
N PRO A 50 3.16 -25.49 -9.82
CA PRO A 50 2.74 -24.73 -11.00
C PRO A 50 2.03 -23.41 -10.67
N GLU A 51 1.23 -23.38 -9.60
CA GLU A 51 0.50 -22.17 -9.18
C GLU A 51 1.44 -21.06 -8.71
N LEU A 52 2.52 -21.42 -8.00
CA LEU A 52 3.54 -20.45 -7.58
C LEU A 52 4.45 -20.01 -8.73
N LEU A 53 4.68 -20.90 -9.70
CA LEU A 53 5.39 -20.58 -10.94
C LEU A 53 4.57 -19.66 -11.86
N ALA A 54 3.23 -19.72 -11.80
CA ALA A 54 2.33 -18.92 -12.63
C ALA A 54 2.36 -17.41 -12.30
N PHE A 55 2.80 -17.01 -11.11
CA PHE A 55 2.98 -15.60 -10.73
C PHE A 55 4.21 -14.96 -11.38
N ILE A 56 5.10 -15.75 -11.99
CA ILE A 56 6.34 -15.29 -12.59
C ILE A 56 6.07 -14.87 -14.04
N PRO A 57 6.40 -13.61 -14.44
CA PRO A 57 6.28 -13.17 -15.83
C PRO A 57 7.05 -14.09 -16.80
N ARG A 58 6.51 -14.28 -18.02
CA ARG A 58 7.11 -15.12 -19.08
C ARG A 58 7.32 -14.28 -20.35
N PRO A 59 8.40 -14.47 -21.13
CA PRO A 59 9.27 -15.66 -21.16
C PRO A 59 10.56 -15.58 -20.34
N ALA A 60 10.88 -16.59 -19.53
CA ALA A 60 12.10 -16.72 -18.74
C ALA A 60 13.43 -16.58 -19.50
N LEU A 61 14.16 -15.48 -19.33
CA LEU A 61 15.44 -15.34 -20.05
C LEU A 61 16.60 -16.06 -19.36
N ALA A 62 16.62 -16.04 -18.03
CA ALA A 62 17.64 -16.69 -17.22
C ALA A 62 17.13 -17.06 -15.82
N LEU A 63 17.81 -18.01 -15.18
CA LEU A 63 17.53 -18.52 -13.85
C LEU A 63 18.82 -18.53 -13.03
N LEU A 64 18.92 -17.67 -12.02
CA LEU A 64 20.04 -17.65 -11.07
C LEU A 64 19.69 -18.50 -9.85
N LEU A 65 20.42 -19.57 -9.59
CA LEU A 65 20.24 -20.44 -8.43
C LEU A 65 21.34 -20.18 -7.39
N VAL A 66 20.97 -19.93 -6.13
CA VAL A 66 21.90 -19.86 -5.00
C VAL A 66 21.75 -21.07 -4.07
N PHE A 67 22.87 -21.64 -3.63
CA PHE A 67 22.88 -22.82 -2.75
C PHE A 67 24.16 -22.91 -1.91
N PRO A 68 24.12 -23.60 -0.75
CA PRO A 68 25.32 -23.90 0.03
C PRO A 68 26.21 -24.92 -0.69
N VAL A 69 27.51 -24.65 -0.73
CA VAL A 69 28.51 -25.54 -1.32
C VAL A 69 28.76 -26.72 -0.38
N SER A 70 28.16 -27.87 -0.71
CA SER A 70 28.39 -29.12 0.03
C SER A 70 29.64 -29.87 -0.48
N ALA A 71 30.20 -30.75 0.34
CA ALA A 71 31.29 -31.64 -0.09
C ALA A 71 30.86 -32.61 -1.22
N THR A 72 29.58 -32.98 -1.23
CA THR A 72 28.96 -33.82 -2.27
C THR A 72 28.95 -33.08 -3.60
N TYR A 73 28.44 -31.83 -3.60
CA TYR A 73 28.43 -30.95 -4.75
C TYR A 73 29.83 -30.74 -5.33
N GLU A 74 30.81 -30.41 -4.50
CA GLU A 74 32.20 -30.19 -4.95
C GLU A 74 32.81 -31.44 -5.58
N SER A 75 32.57 -32.61 -4.99
CA SER A 75 33.09 -33.88 -5.52
C SER A 75 32.50 -34.18 -6.91
N HIS A 76 31.19 -33.92 -7.10
CA HIS A 76 30.54 -34.09 -8.39
C HIS A 76 30.99 -33.07 -9.43
N ARG A 77 31.10 -31.80 -9.05
CA ARG A 77 31.62 -30.73 -9.92
C ARG A 77 33.03 -31.06 -10.40
N MET A 78 33.93 -31.45 -9.49
CA MET A 78 35.29 -31.84 -9.83
C MET A 78 35.33 -33.07 -10.76
N ALA A 79 34.44 -34.04 -10.56
CA ALA A 79 34.34 -35.20 -11.45
C ALA A 79 33.87 -34.81 -12.86
N GLU A 80 32.86 -33.96 -12.99
CA GLU A 80 32.33 -33.46 -14.28
C GLU A 80 33.39 -32.59 -15.00
N ASP A 81 34.06 -31.71 -14.26
CA ASP A 81 35.12 -30.83 -14.77
C ASP A 81 36.37 -31.64 -15.18
N SER A 82 36.70 -32.75 -14.48
CA SER A 82 37.87 -33.59 -14.82
C SER A 82 37.76 -34.28 -16.18
N GLN A 83 36.55 -34.39 -16.72
CA GLN A 83 36.26 -34.99 -18.02
C GLN A 83 36.19 -33.95 -19.14
N THR A 84 36.38 -32.66 -18.82
CA THR A 84 36.14 -31.55 -19.74
C THR A 84 37.42 -30.74 -19.92
N GLU A 85 37.80 -30.44 -21.18
CA GLU A 85 38.91 -29.54 -21.45
C GLU A 85 38.55 -28.08 -21.10
N PRO A 86 39.54 -27.25 -20.68
CA PRO A 86 39.29 -25.83 -20.42
C PRO A 86 38.68 -25.11 -21.62
N TYR A 87 37.66 -24.29 -21.38
CA TYR A 87 36.97 -23.59 -22.45
C TYR A 87 37.83 -22.49 -23.07
N THR A 88 38.09 -22.61 -24.37
CA THR A 88 38.90 -21.67 -25.15
C THR A 88 38.10 -20.90 -26.21
N GLY A 89 36.77 -20.88 -26.09
CA GLY A 89 35.89 -20.15 -27.01
C GLY A 89 36.22 -18.64 -27.04
N LYS A 90 36.10 -18.05 -28.23
CA LYS A 90 36.17 -16.60 -28.47
C LYS A 90 35.50 -16.22 -29.79
N GLY A 91 35.06 -14.96 -29.89
CA GLY A 91 34.50 -14.35 -31.08
C GLY A 91 32.97 -14.41 -31.15
N ASP A 92 32.39 -13.70 -32.11
CA ASP A 92 30.93 -13.51 -32.22
C ASP A 92 30.12 -14.78 -32.47
N GLY A 93 30.79 -15.87 -32.88
CA GLY A 93 30.17 -17.17 -33.13
C GLY A 93 29.94 -18.02 -31.87
N GLU A 94 30.34 -17.57 -30.68
CA GLU A 94 30.10 -18.31 -29.44
C GLU A 94 28.59 -18.38 -29.09
N PRO A 95 28.09 -19.55 -28.68
CA PRO A 95 26.68 -19.70 -28.29
C PRO A 95 26.34 -18.93 -27.01
N VAL A 96 27.33 -18.76 -26.13
CA VAL A 96 27.24 -18.02 -24.87
C VAL A 96 28.56 -17.30 -24.57
N ILE A 97 28.49 -16.13 -23.97
CA ILE A 97 29.62 -15.46 -23.32
C ILE A 97 29.75 -15.96 -21.89
N TRP A 98 30.92 -16.50 -21.57
CA TRP A 98 31.25 -17.01 -20.24
C TRP A 98 32.54 -16.37 -19.75
N TRP A 99 32.54 -16.03 -18.46
CA TRP A 99 33.67 -15.48 -17.72
C TRP A 99 34.01 -16.41 -16.57
N ARG A 100 35.30 -16.72 -16.43
CA ARG A 100 35.80 -17.42 -15.25
C ARG A 100 35.79 -16.47 -14.07
N GLN A 101 35.37 -16.95 -12.90
CA GLN A 101 35.41 -16.15 -11.69
C GLN A 101 36.85 -16.05 -11.18
N THR A 102 37.39 -14.84 -11.20
CA THR A 102 38.74 -14.52 -10.69
C THR A 102 38.73 -13.47 -9.57
N ILE A 103 37.55 -12.90 -9.28
CA ILE A 103 37.30 -11.99 -8.17
C ILE A 103 36.71 -12.79 -6.99
N ARG A 104 37.28 -12.62 -5.79
CA ARG A 104 36.81 -13.28 -4.57
C ARG A 104 35.39 -12.79 -4.23
N ASN A 105 34.52 -13.69 -3.77
CA ASN A 105 33.14 -13.40 -3.37
C ASN A 105 32.24 -12.75 -4.46
N ALA A 106 32.63 -12.85 -5.74
CA ALA A 106 31.87 -12.26 -6.85
C ALA A 106 30.86 -13.21 -7.51
N CYS A 107 30.59 -14.41 -6.98
CA CYS A 107 29.73 -15.41 -7.63
C CYS A 107 28.34 -14.87 -8.00
N GLY A 108 27.72 -14.07 -7.14
CA GLY A 108 26.45 -13.39 -7.44
C GLY A 108 26.54 -12.43 -8.62
N LEU A 109 27.62 -11.64 -8.69
CA LEU A 109 27.88 -10.74 -9.82
C LEU A 109 28.10 -11.54 -11.11
N MET A 110 28.90 -12.61 -11.04
CA MET A 110 29.17 -13.49 -12.18
C MET A 110 27.88 -14.08 -12.74
N GLY A 111 27.02 -14.60 -11.86
CA GLY A 111 25.70 -15.10 -12.23
C GLY A 111 24.88 -14.04 -12.96
N ILE A 112 24.76 -12.83 -12.39
CA ILE A 112 24.04 -11.71 -13.01
C ILE A 112 24.59 -11.38 -14.40
N LEU A 113 25.92 -11.23 -14.53
CA LEU A 113 26.57 -10.94 -15.80
C LEU A 113 26.31 -12.04 -16.84
N HIS A 114 26.39 -13.31 -16.44
CA HIS A 114 26.04 -14.45 -17.29
C HIS A 114 24.58 -14.43 -17.71
N ALA A 115 23.67 -14.01 -16.83
CA ALA A 115 22.24 -13.95 -17.12
C ALA A 115 21.88 -12.83 -18.10
N VAL A 116 22.43 -11.62 -17.94
CA VAL A 116 22.11 -10.47 -18.80
C VAL A 116 22.84 -10.49 -20.14
N SER A 117 24.01 -11.12 -20.20
CA SER A 117 24.88 -11.06 -21.38
C SER A 117 24.61 -12.16 -22.41
N ASN A 118 23.67 -13.06 -22.13
CA ASN A 118 23.38 -14.24 -22.95
C ASN A 118 21.91 -14.29 -23.41
N GLY A 119 21.68 -15.01 -24.51
CA GLY A 119 20.33 -15.22 -25.05
C GLY A 119 19.60 -13.91 -25.38
N PRO A 120 18.26 -13.91 -25.30
CA PRO A 120 17.47 -12.71 -25.57
C PRO A 120 17.72 -11.56 -24.57
N ALA A 121 18.28 -11.82 -23.39
CA ALA A 121 18.56 -10.76 -22.42
C ALA A 121 19.61 -9.77 -22.94
N ARG A 122 20.56 -10.25 -23.77
CA ARG A 122 21.63 -9.44 -24.35
C ARG A 122 21.12 -8.27 -25.19
N SER A 123 19.94 -8.39 -25.83
CA SER A 123 19.38 -7.31 -26.65
C SER A 123 18.82 -6.13 -25.85
N PHE A 124 18.73 -6.26 -24.52
CA PHE A 124 18.26 -5.21 -23.63
C PHE A 124 19.40 -4.36 -23.05
N ILE A 125 20.65 -4.64 -23.41
CA ILE A 125 21.81 -3.87 -22.97
C ILE A 125 21.90 -2.60 -23.82
N GLN A 126 21.92 -1.45 -23.16
CA GLN A 126 22.01 -0.15 -23.82
C GLN A 126 23.40 0.05 -24.43
N GLU A 127 23.44 0.51 -25.68
CA GLU A 127 24.69 0.80 -26.36
C GLU A 127 25.47 1.92 -25.65
N GLY A 128 26.79 1.72 -25.48
CA GLY A 128 27.66 2.66 -24.79
C GLY A 128 27.60 2.57 -23.25
N SER A 129 26.84 1.63 -22.70
CA SER A 129 26.84 1.36 -21.26
C SER A 129 28.11 0.65 -20.78
N THR A 130 28.33 0.67 -19.46
CA THR A 130 29.43 -0.08 -18.82
C THR A 130 29.44 -1.55 -19.23
N LEU A 131 28.27 -2.20 -19.26
CA LEU A 131 28.16 -3.61 -19.63
C LEU A 131 28.37 -3.84 -21.13
N ASP A 132 27.84 -2.97 -21.99
CA ASP A 132 28.09 -3.04 -23.44
C ASP A 132 29.59 -2.97 -23.75
N GLU A 133 30.32 -2.05 -23.10
CA GLU A 133 31.77 -1.96 -23.25
C GLU A 133 32.50 -3.21 -22.77
N ILE A 134 32.10 -3.77 -21.62
CA ILE A 134 32.68 -5.01 -21.08
C ILE A 134 32.47 -6.15 -22.07
N ILE A 135 31.26 -6.32 -22.61
CA ILE A 135 30.94 -7.37 -23.57
C ILE A 135 31.75 -7.21 -24.84
N LYS A 136 31.78 -6.01 -25.44
CA LYS A 136 32.56 -5.71 -26.65
C LYS A 136 34.05 -6.01 -26.47
N LYS A 137 34.63 -5.68 -25.31
CA LYS A 137 36.03 -6.00 -24.97
C LYS A 137 36.25 -7.50 -24.71
N SER A 138 35.23 -8.21 -24.20
CA SER A 138 35.32 -9.62 -23.80
C SER A 138 35.19 -10.61 -24.96
N ILE A 139 34.37 -10.31 -25.97
CA ILE A 139 34.12 -11.17 -27.14
C ILE A 139 35.41 -11.66 -27.82
N PRO A 140 36.40 -10.81 -28.16
CA PRO A 140 37.60 -11.27 -28.87
C PRO A 140 38.59 -12.06 -27.99
N LEU A 141 38.40 -12.07 -26.67
CA LEU A 141 39.33 -12.66 -25.70
C LEU A 141 38.87 -14.05 -25.27
N ALA A 142 39.80 -14.91 -24.84
CA ALA A 142 39.51 -16.23 -24.27
C ALA A 142 40.02 -16.34 -22.83
N GLY A 143 39.45 -17.27 -22.06
CA GLY A 143 39.98 -17.69 -20.77
C GLY A 143 40.27 -16.54 -19.79
N ALA A 144 41.51 -16.48 -19.29
CA ALA A 144 41.91 -15.53 -18.25
C ALA A 144 41.92 -14.07 -18.71
N GLU A 145 42.25 -13.79 -19.97
CA GLU A 145 42.25 -12.41 -20.52
C GLU A 145 40.85 -11.82 -20.51
N ARG A 146 39.84 -12.65 -20.80
CA ARG A 146 38.43 -12.25 -20.74
C ARG A 146 38.00 -11.88 -19.32
N SER A 147 38.43 -12.65 -18.31
CA SER A 147 38.15 -12.33 -16.90
C SER A 147 38.88 -11.08 -16.41
N GLN A 148 40.06 -10.77 -16.98
CA GLN A 148 40.80 -9.54 -16.65
C GLN A 148 40.00 -8.27 -16.98
N VAL A 149 39.17 -8.31 -18.03
CA VAL A 149 38.26 -7.19 -18.38
C VAL A 149 37.32 -6.84 -17.22
N LEU A 150 36.87 -7.84 -16.45
CA LEU A 150 36.01 -7.62 -15.29
C LEU A 150 36.79 -7.02 -14.12
N GLU A 151 38.01 -7.51 -13.88
CA GLU A 151 38.89 -7.02 -12.81
C GLU A 151 39.29 -5.55 -13.01
N ASP A 152 39.55 -5.16 -14.25
CA ASP A 152 40.01 -3.81 -14.60
C ASP A 152 38.85 -2.79 -14.71
N SER A 153 37.60 -3.25 -14.64
CA SER A 153 36.43 -2.40 -14.83
C SER A 153 36.04 -1.64 -13.56
N HIS A 154 36.45 -0.38 -13.49
CA HIS A 154 36.08 0.50 -12.36
C HIS A 154 34.57 0.79 -12.28
N GLY A 155 33.90 0.90 -13.43
CA GLY A 155 32.45 1.09 -13.48
C GLY A 155 31.67 -0.10 -12.91
N LEU A 156 32.13 -1.32 -13.22
CA LEU A 156 31.58 -2.56 -12.67
C LEU A 156 31.79 -2.63 -11.14
N ALA A 157 33.00 -2.35 -10.68
CA ALA A 157 33.34 -2.38 -9.26
C ALA A 157 32.53 -1.36 -8.44
N THR A 158 32.35 -0.15 -8.96
CA THR A 158 31.55 0.90 -8.31
C THR A 158 30.07 0.51 -8.25
N ALA A 159 29.49 0.08 -9.37
CA ALA A 159 28.09 -0.36 -9.41
C ALA A 159 27.82 -1.53 -8.45
N HIS A 160 28.74 -2.51 -8.42
CA HIS A 160 28.67 -3.64 -7.49
C HIS A 160 28.72 -3.18 -6.03
N LYS A 161 29.70 -2.35 -5.66
CA LYS A 161 29.88 -1.88 -4.29
C LYS A 161 28.66 -1.12 -3.79
N GLU A 162 28.10 -0.23 -4.61
CA GLU A 162 26.90 0.52 -4.27
C GLU A 162 25.69 -0.40 -4.09
N ALA A 163 25.50 -1.39 -4.96
CA ALA A 163 24.40 -2.35 -4.83
C ALA A 163 24.57 -3.21 -3.57
N ALA A 164 25.76 -3.77 -3.34
CA ALA A 164 26.08 -4.62 -2.19
C ALA A 164 25.89 -3.92 -0.83
N SER A 165 25.85 -2.58 -0.79
CA SER A 165 25.74 -1.79 0.45
C SER A 165 24.30 -1.50 0.89
N VAL A 166 23.29 -1.92 0.13
CA VAL A 166 21.86 -1.52 0.30
C VAL A 166 20.96 -2.74 0.58
N GLY A 167 21.53 -3.92 0.86
CA GLY A 167 20.77 -5.15 1.17
C GLY A 167 20.01 -5.10 2.50
N ASP A 168 19.09 -6.05 2.69
CA ASP A 168 18.31 -6.18 3.93
C ASP A 168 19.15 -6.71 5.10
N THR A 169 20.30 -7.33 4.78
CA THR A 169 21.28 -7.84 5.74
C THR A 169 22.55 -6.98 5.77
N PRO A 170 23.21 -6.83 6.94
CA PRO A 170 24.51 -6.19 7.01
C PRO A 170 25.52 -6.87 6.09
N ALA A 171 26.14 -6.09 5.20
CA ALA A 171 27.17 -6.58 4.30
C ALA A 171 28.37 -7.15 5.07
N PRO A 172 28.80 -8.40 4.82
CA PRO A 172 30.01 -8.96 5.40
C PRO A 172 31.26 -8.31 4.80
N ASP A 173 32.43 -8.53 5.41
CA ASP A 173 33.68 -8.03 4.86
C ASP A 173 33.97 -8.73 3.52
N ALA A 174 34.53 -7.98 2.56
CA ALA A 174 34.81 -8.52 1.22
C ALA A 174 35.76 -9.73 1.23
N GLU A 175 36.54 -9.90 2.30
CA GLU A 175 37.49 -10.98 2.51
C GLU A 175 36.96 -12.13 3.38
N ASP A 176 35.68 -12.08 3.81
CA ASP A 176 35.06 -13.15 4.59
C ASP A 176 34.85 -14.42 3.77
N ASP A 177 34.81 -15.56 4.46
CA ASP A 177 34.55 -16.86 3.85
C ASP A 177 33.05 -17.14 3.81
N ILE A 178 32.50 -17.27 2.60
CA ILE A 178 31.08 -17.51 2.35
C ILE A 178 30.89 -18.95 1.86
N ASP A 179 29.91 -19.65 2.43
CA ASP A 179 29.57 -21.04 2.08
C ASP A 179 28.46 -21.15 1.00
N LEU A 180 27.94 -20.03 0.50
CA LEU A 180 26.93 -19.96 -0.56
C LEU A 180 27.56 -19.69 -1.94
N HIS A 181 26.95 -20.25 -2.99
CA HIS A 181 27.40 -20.09 -4.38
C HIS A 181 26.24 -19.89 -5.34
N TYR A 182 26.49 -19.12 -6.42
CA TYR A 182 25.53 -18.83 -7.48
C TYR A 182 25.87 -19.57 -8.77
N VAL A 183 24.84 -20.09 -9.43
CA VAL A 183 24.91 -20.68 -10.77
C VAL A 183 23.82 -20.07 -11.64
N CYS A 184 24.14 -19.73 -12.89
CA CYS A 184 23.18 -19.19 -13.84
C CYS A 184 22.78 -20.25 -14.88
N PHE A 185 21.49 -20.37 -15.18
CA PHE A 185 21.00 -21.07 -16.36
C PHE A 185 20.42 -20.07 -17.35
N ALA A 186 20.88 -20.11 -18.60
CA ALA A 186 20.42 -19.19 -19.64
C ALA A 186 20.29 -19.92 -20.98
N LYS A 187 19.40 -19.43 -21.85
CA LYS A 187 19.28 -19.92 -23.23
C LYS A 187 20.39 -19.29 -24.09
N GLY A 188 21.16 -20.12 -24.79
CA GLY A 188 22.18 -19.66 -25.74
C GLY A 188 21.57 -19.18 -27.05
N ASN A 189 22.38 -18.51 -27.87
CA ASN A 189 21.98 -18.10 -29.23
C ASN A 189 21.72 -19.30 -30.16
N ASP A 190 22.20 -20.48 -29.78
CA ASP A 190 21.98 -21.76 -30.44
C ASP A 190 20.68 -22.46 -30.03
N GLY A 191 19.90 -21.87 -29.10
CA GLY A 191 18.67 -22.45 -28.55
C GLY A 191 18.89 -23.48 -27.45
N GLY A 192 20.15 -23.79 -27.11
CA GLY A 192 20.50 -24.68 -26.01
C GLY A 192 20.30 -24.03 -24.64
N LEU A 193 19.98 -24.83 -23.63
CA LEU A 193 20.06 -24.43 -22.22
C LEU A 193 21.50 -24.61 -21.74
N TRP A 194 22.09 -23.53 -21.21
CA TRP A 194 23.47 -23.51 -20.73
C TRP A 194 23.51 -23.22 -19.23
N GLU A 195 24.32 -23.99 -18.52
CA GLU A 195 24.75 -23.71 -17.16
C GLU A 195 26.06 -22.91 -17.18
N LEU A 196 26.04 -21.78 -16.49
CA LEU A 196 27.10 -20.80 -16.46
C LEU A 196 27.51 -20.61 -15.00
N ASP A 197 28.61 -21.28 -14.64
CA ASP A 197 29.27 -21.19 -13.35
C ASP A 197 30.72 -20.75 -13.56
N GLY A 198 31.11 -19.60 -13.00
CA GLY A 198 32.46 -19.06 -13.14
C GLY A 198 33.56 -19.91 -12.50
N ARG A 199 33.24 -20.86 -11.61
CA ARG A 199 34.21 -21.73 -10.92
C ARG A 199 34.59 -22.98 -11.73
N ARG A 200 33.84 -23.29 -12.80
CA ARG A 200 34.07 -24.44 -13.68
C ARG A 200 35.20 -24.20 -14.69
N GLN A 201 35.55 -25.25 -15.43
CA GLN A 201 36.48 -25.15 -16.58
C GLN A 201 35.86 -24.48 -17.81
N GLY A 202 34.53 -24.33 -17.86
CA GLY A 202 33.80 -23.72 -18.97
C GLY A 202 32.28 -23.71 -18.77
N PRO A 203 31.52 -23.07 -19.69
CA PRO A 203 30.07 -23.16 -19.74
C PRO A 203 29.64 -24.58 -20.15
N LEU A 204 28.53 -25.07 -19.59
CA LEU A 204 28.07 -26.44 -19.78
C LEU A 204 26.68 -26.50 -20.42
N ARG A 205 26.58 -27.11 -21.60
CA ARG A 205 25.30 -27.29 -22.29
C ARG A 205 24.50 -28.42 -21.66
N ARG A 206 23.27 -28.14 -21.22
CA ARG A 206 22.38 -29.10 -20.53
C ARG A 206 21.37 -29.78 -21.44
N GLY A 207 21.08 -29.21 -22.61
CA GLY A 207 20.17 -29.76 -23.62
C GLY A 207 19.54 -28.67 -24.48
N ASP A 208 18.54 -29.03 -25.28
CA ASP A 208 17.85 -28.10 -26.19
C ASP A 208 16.46 -27.73 -25.70
N LEU A 209 16.13 -26.44 -25.80
CA LEU A 209 14.78 -25.91 -25.56
C LEU A 209 14.09 -25.63 -26.89
N ASN A 210 12.79 -25.90 -26.96
CA ASN A 210 11.97 -25.53 -28.11
C ASN A 210 11.87 -23.99 -28.23
N LYS A 211 11.34 -23.48 -29.35
CA LYS A 211 11.29 -22.02 -29.59
C LYS A 211 10.40 -21.29 -28.58
N ASP A 212 9.31 -21.92 -28.20
CA ASP A 212 8.29 -21.49 -27.23
C ASP A 212 8.66 -21.82 -25.77
N GLU A 213 9.68 -22.65 -25.56
CA GLU A 213 10.18 -23.00 -24.23
C GLU A 213 11.25 -22.02 -23.75
N ASP A 214 11.14 -21.67 -22.47
CA ASP A 214 12.08 -20.83 -21.75
C ASP A 214 12.72 -21.61 -20.58
N VAL A 215 13.55 -20.95 -19.77
CA VAL A 215 14.30 -21.63 -18.69
C VAL A 215 13.44 -22.14 -17.51
N LEU A 216 12.16 -21.74 -17.39
CA LEU A 216 11.19 -22.35 -16.46
C LEU A 216 10.10 -23.17 -17.15
N SER A 217 10.25 -23.49 -18.43
CA SER A 217 9.47 -24.59 -18.97
C SER A 217 9.75 -25.86 -18.14
N GLU A 218 8.78 -26.77 -18.08
CA GLU A 218 8.95 -28.07 -17.42
C GLU A 218 10.25 -28.75 -17.87
N LYS A 219 10.53 -28.68 -19.17
CA LYS A 219 11.77 -29.17 -19.79
C LYS A 219 13.00 -28.39 -19.32
N GLY A 220 12.95 -27.06 -19.28
CA GLY A 220 14.05 -26.21 -18.79
C GLY A 220 14.43 -26.51 -17.34
N LEU A 221 13.44 -26.65 -16.47
CA LEU A 221 13.62 -27.03 -15.07
C LEU A 221 14.22 -28.42 -14.91
N THR A 222 13.69 -29.40 -15.65
CA THR A 222 14.16 -30.80 -15.64
C THR A 222 15.58 -30.94 -16.19
N LEU A 223 15.96 -30.13 -17.18
CA LEU A 223 17.32 -30.13 -17.72
C LEU A 223 18.32 -29.37 -16.83
N GLY A 224 17.86 -28.33 -16.11
CA GLY A 224 18.68 -27.43 -15.30
C GLY A 224 18.51 -27.65 -13.79
N ALA A 225 17.77 -26.74 -13.14
CA ALA A 225 17.77 -26.58 -11.69
C ALA A 225 17.21 -27.78 -10.90
N LEU A 226 16.22 -28.52 -11.40
CA LEU A 226 15.66 -29.67 -10.66
C LEU A 226 16.67 -30.81 -10.51
N LYS A 227 17.52 -31.04 -11.52
CA LYS A 227 18.62 -32.01 -11.43
C LYS A 227 19.65 -31.65 -10.37
N PHE A 228 19.80 -30.37 -10.02
CA PHE A 228 20.66 -29.95 -8.92
C PHE A 228 20.03 -30.31 -7.57
N LEU A 229 18.72 -30.06 -7.42
CA LEU A 229 17.99 -30.32 -6.19
C LEU A 229 17.82 -31.82 -5.89
N GLU A 230 17.59 -32.65 -6.91
CA GLU A 230 17.48 -34.10 -6.77
C GLU A 230 18.76 -34.77 -6.22
N ARG A 231 19.92 -34.15 -6.42
CA ARG A 231 21.23 -34.71 -6.07
C ARG A 231 21.68 -34.41 -4.63
N GLU A 232 21.17 -33.34 -4.03
CA GLU A 232 21.73 -32.79 -2.78
C GLU A 232 20.92 -33.10 -1.51
N GLY A 233 19.80 -33.83 -1.60
CA GLY A 233 19.15 -34.48 -0.46
C GLY A 233 18.85 -33.58 0.76
N GLY A 234 17.84 -32.71 0.65
CA GLY A 234 17.06 -32.23 1.81
C GLY A 234 17.62 -31.08 2.66
N ASP A 235 18.67 -30.35 2.27
CA ASP A 235 19.11 -29.14 3.00
C ASP A 235 18.16 -27.94 2.71
N LEU A 236 17.45 -27.44 3.72
CA LEU A 236 16.46 -26.35 3.57
C LEU A 236 17.05 -24.98 3.19
N ARG A 237 18.38 -24.86 3.08
CA ARG A 237 19.07 -23.67 2.57
C ARG A 237 19.09 -23.56 1.03
N PHE A 238 18.47 -24.52 0.34
CA PHE A 238 18.20 -24.40 -1.10
C PHE A 238 17.03 -23.44 -1.34
N SER A 239 17.31 -22.16 -1.55
CA SER A 239 16.33 -21.21 -2.10
C SER A 239 17.04 -19.98 -2.64
N ILE A 240 16.97 -19.81 -3.95
CA ILE A 240 16.28 -18.70 -4.63
C ILE A 240 16.70 -18.80 -6.09
N ALA A 241 15.74 -19.12 -6.95
CA ALA A 241 15.90 -18.99 -8.39
C ALA A 241 15.53 -17.54 -8.76
N ARG A 242 16.29 -16.87 -9.63
CA ARG A 242 16.11 -15.43 -9.93
C ARG A 242 16.10 -15.08 -11.40
N TRP A 243 15.18 -14.19 -11.75
CA TRP A 243 14.82 -13.84 -13.12
C TRP A 243 15.66 -12.75 -13.70
N LEU A 244 15.55 -12.61 -15.02
CA LEU A 244 15.78 -11.37 -15.75
C LEU A 244 14.65 -11.26 -16.76
N LEU A 245 13.62 -10.47 -16.45
CA LEU A 245 12.49 -10.25 -17.34
C LEU A 245 11.70 -8.98 -17.04
N GLY A 246 11.14 -8.41 -18.11
CA GLY A 246 10.41 -7.15 -18.07
C GLY A 246 9.01 -7.26 -17.53
N LYS A 247 8.65 -6.29 -16.69
CA LYS A 247 7.29 -5.76 -16.75
C LYS A 247 7.20 -4.99 -18.05
N GLY A 248 6.34 -5.45 -18.95
CA GLY A 248 5.82 -4.54 -19.95
C GLY A 248 5.16 -3.33 -19.27
N PRO A 249 5.15 -2.17 -19.93
CA PRO A 249 4.66 -0.92 -19.35
C PRO A 249 3.26 -1.06 -18.74
N GLU A 250 3.09 -0.61 -17.50
CA GLU A 250 1.78 -0.49 -16.85
C GLU A 250 1.07 0.74 -17.41
N HIS A 251 -0.07 0.53 -18.07
CA HIS A 251 -0.87 1.60 -18.64
C HIS A 251 -2.17 1.77 -17.87
N THR A 252 -2.64 3.01 -17.77
CA THR A 252 -3.92 3.30 -17.11
C THR A 252 -4.87 3.98 -18.10
N GLY A 253 -6.10 3.49 -18.19
CA GLY A 253 -7.13 4.02 -19.09
C GLY A 253 -8.43 4.32 -18.37
N VAL A 254 -9.25 5.19 -18.95
CA VAL A 254 -10.60 5.52 -18.43
C VAL A 254 -11.65 5.15 -19.48
N LEU A 255 -12.69 4.42 -19.07
CA LEU A 255 -13.84 4.12 -19.92
C LEU A 255 -14.90 5.23 -19.78
N LEU A 256 -15.29 5.84 -20.89
CA LEU A 256 -16.31 6.87 -21.00
C LEU A 256 -17.36 6.49 -22.06
N GLY A 257 -18.51 7.17 -22.03
CA GLY A 257 -19.63 6.91 -22.95
C GLY A 257 -20.97 6.95 -22.23
N SER A 258 -22.06 6.99 -23.00
CA SER A 258 -23.43 7.06 -22.49
C SER A 258 -23.77 5.90 -21.52
N ASP A 259 -24.82 6.08 -20.74
CA ASP A 259 -25.45 4.98 -20.01
C ASP A 259 -25.79 3.83 -20.96
N ALA A 260 -25.69 2.60 -20.47
CA ALA A 260 -25.89 1.37 -21.24
C ALA A 260 -24.96 1.14 -22.46
N ALA A 261 -23.96 1.98 -22.74
CA ALA A 261 -23.03 1.79 -23.86
C ALA A 261 -22.09 0.56 -23.75
N GLY A 262 -22.16 -0.21 -22.66
CA GLY A 262 -21.41 -1.47 -22.50
C GLY A 262 -20.02 -1.35 -21.84
N LYS A 263 -19.70 -0.23 -21.18
CA LYS A 263 -18.40 0.02 -20.51
C LYS A 263 -18.05 -1.03 -19.45
N THR A 264 -18.97 -1.28 -18.54
CA THR A 264 -18.81 -2.27 -17.47
C THR A 264 -18.75 -3.69 -18.00
N THR A 265 -19.56 -3.97 -19.02
CA THR A 265 -19.55 -5.26 -19.72
C THR A 265 -18.20 -5.50 -20.37
N LEU A 266 -17.62 -4.47 -21.01
CA LEU A 266 -16.28 -4.51 -21.58
C LEU A 266 -15.22 -4.79 -20.50
N LEU A 267 -15.25 -4.05 -19.39
CA LEU A 267 -14.30 -4.21 -18.30
C LEU A 267 -14.27 -5.64 -17.75
N TYR A 268 -15.43 -6.21 -17.46
CA TYR A 268 -15.53 -7.57 -16.94
C TYR A 268 -15.21 -8.64 -17.97
N ARG A 269 -15.59 -8.43 -19.24
CA ARG A 269 -15.22 -9.35 -20.31
C ARG A 269 -13.71 -9.47 -20.44
N LEU A 270 -12.99 -8.35 -20.34
CA LEU A 270 -11.52 -8.32 -20.38
C LEU A 270 -10.88 -8.94 -19.13
N LYS A 271 -11.49 -8.76 -17.95
CA LYS A 271 -10.93 -9.26 -16.68
C LYS A 271 -11.17 -10.76 -16.44
N LEU A 272 -12.36 -11.26 -16.77
CA LEU A 272 -12.82 -12.60 -16.39
C LEU A 272 -12.91 -13.57 -17.56
N GLY A 273 -12.92 -13.09 -18.81
CA GLY A 273 -13.14 -13.93 -19.98
C GLY A 273 -14.57 -14.47 -20.12
N GLU A 274 -15.52 -14.02 -19.29
CA GLU A 274 -16.94 -14.44 -19.28
C GLU A 274 -17.90 -13.24 -19.32
N THR A 275 -19.14 -13.48 -19.75
CA THR A 275 -20.19 -12.45 -19.84
C THR A 275 -20.96 -12.37 -18.52
N VAL A 276 -20.71 -11.33 -17.73
CA VAL A 276 -21.46 -11.05 -16.50
C VAL A 276 -22.67 -10.17 -16.83
N GLN A 277 -23.85 -10.47 -16.27
CA GLN A 277 -25.01 -9.59 -16.38
C GLN A 277 -24.72 -8.28 -15.64
N THR A 278 -24.48 -7.20 -16.38
CA THR A 278 -24.11 -5.90 -15.82
C THR A 278 -25.33 -5.01 -15.59
N ILE A 279 -25.28 -4.22 -14.51
CA ILE A 279 -26.27 -3.20 -14.16
C ILE A 279 -25.57 -1.84 -14.30
N PRO A 280 -26.25 -0.72 -14.64
CA PRO A 280 -25.59 0.58 -14.83
C PRO A 280 -24.68 0.96 -13.64
N THR A 281 -23.39 1.19 -13.91
CA THR A 281 -22.41 1.60 -12.90
C THR A 281 -22.79 2.95 -12.30
N ILE A 282 -22.96 3.00 -10.98
CA ILE A 282 -22.98 4.23 -10.18
C ILE A 282 -21.67 4.25 -9.39
N GLY A 283 -20.82 5.23 -9.68
CA GLY A 283 -19.48 5.32 -9.14
C GLY A 283 -18.42 4.99 -10.20
N ILE A 284 -17.29 4.49 -9.70
CA ILE A 284 -16.13 4.16 -10.52
C ILE A 284 -15.72 2.73 -10.17
N ASN A 285 -15.63 1.89 -11.19
CA ASN A 285 -15.05 0.56 -11.05
C ASN A 285 -13.63 0.59 -11.62
N VAL A 286 -12.69 -0.05 -10.93
CA VAL A 286 -11.28 -0.07 -11.34
C VAL A 286 -10.79 -1.50 -11.33
N GLU A 287 -10.39 -2.00 -12.49
CA GLU A 287 -9.86 -3.36 -12.62
C GLU A 287 -8.56 -3.33 -13.42
N THR A 288 -7.59 -4.13 -12.98
CA THR A 288 -6.32 -4.31 -13.69
C THR A 288 -6.38 -5.61 -14.49
N ILE A 289 -6.15 -5.51 -15.79
CA ILE A 289 -6.11 -6.63 -16.74
C ILE A 289 -4.64 -6.92 -17.02
N GLU A 290 -4.24 -8.16 -16.75
CA GLU A 290 -2.88 -8.64 -16.95
C GLU A 290 -2.72 -9.18 -18.37
N TYR A 291 -1.66 -8.76 -19.05
CA TYR A 291 -1.25 -9.30 -20.35
C TYR A 291 0.20 -9.82 -20.27
N SER A 292 0.61 -10.64 -21.24
CA SER A 292 1.98 -11.14 -21.32
C SER A 292 3.04 -10.04 -21.53
N ASP A 293 2.62 -8.87 -22.03
CA ASP A 293 3.44 -7.74 -22.44
C ASP A 293 3.15 -6.44 -21.64
N GLY A 294 2.61 -6.57 -20.43
CA GLY A 294 2.31 -5.47 -19.51
C GLY A 294 0.95 -5.60 -18.83
N SER A 295 0.54 -4.59 -18.06
CA SER A 295 -0.79 -4.55 -17.44
C SER A 295 -1.54 -3.28 -17.83
N ILE A 296 -2.86 -3.38 -17.86
CA ILE A 296 -3.73 -2.22 -18.11
C ILE A 296 -4.73 -2.09 -16.97
N THR A 297 -4.67 -0.98 -16.24
CA THR A 297 -5.71 -0.62 -15.26
C THR A 297 -6.77 0.25 -15.92
N LEU A 298 -8.01 -0.23 -15.97
CA LEU A 298 -9.14 0.50 -16.56
C LEU A 298 -10.08 1.03 -15.47
N TRP A 299 -10.41 2.32 -15.58
CA TRP A 299 -11.34 3.03 -14.70
C TRP A 299 -12.69 3.19 -15.43
N ASP A 300 -13.68 2.35 -15.13
CA ASP A 300 -15.06 2.46 -15.61
C ASP A 300 -15.83 3.49 -14.81
N ILE A 301 -16.09 4.66 -15.39
CA ILE A 301 -16.85 5.74 -14.74
C ILE A 301 -18.32 5.63 -15.15
N GLY A 302 -19.21 5.63 -14.15
CA GLY A 302 -20.66 5.59 -14.33
C GLY A 302 -21.17 6.67 -15.30
N GLY A 303 -22.09 6.28 -16.18
CA GLY A 303 -22.60 7.15 -17.25
C GLY A 303 -23.73 8.11 -16.85
N CYS A 304 -24.11 8.20 -15.56
CA CYS A 304 -25.24 9.01 -15.11
C CYS A 304 -24.88 10.50 -14.95
N ASP A 305 -25.89 11.37 -15.10
CA ASP A 305 -25.78 12.84 -15.12
C ASP A 305 -25.04 13.43 -13.91
N GLN A 306 -25.16 12.82 -12.73
CA GLN A 306 -24.59 13.35 -11.48
C GLN A 306 -23.07 13.20 -11.37
N MET A 307 -22.46 12.25 -12.08
CA MET A 307 -21.01 12.04 -12.04
C MET A 307 -20.24 12.85 -13.10
N ARG A 308 -20.95 13.46 -14.05
CA ARG A 308 -20.33 14.04 -15.25
C ARG A 308 -19.41 15.21 -14.98
N SER A 309 -19.76 16.12 -14.07
CA SER A 309 -18.90 17.25 -13.66
C SER A 309 -17.56 16.81 -13.08
N HIS A 310 -17.44 15.55 -12.63
CA HIS A 310 -16.29 15.02 -11.93
C HIS A 310 -15.39 14.13 -12.81
N ILE A 311 -15.82 13.75 -14.02
CA ILE A 311 -15.04 12.96 -14.98
C ILE A 311 -13.68 13.62 -15.28
N ARG A 312 -13.63 14.96 -15.32
CA ARG A 312 -12.41 15.75 -15.56
C ARG A 312 -11.23 15.37 -14.65
N PHE A 313 -11.49 14.93 -13.42
CA PHE A 313 -10.43 14.56 -12.46
C PHE A 313 -9.76 13.24 -12.80
N TYR A 314 -10.39 12.41 -13.64
CA TYR A 314 -9.86 11.12 -14.06
C TYR A 314 -9.12 11.20 -15.39
N ILE A 315 -9.38 12.25 -16.16
CA ILE A 315 -8.68 12.56 -17.40
C ILE A 315 -7.41 13.30 -17.01
N VAL A 316 -6.29 12.58 -16.97
CA VAL A 316 -4.96 13.13 -16.65
C VAL A 316 -3.98 12.75 -17.75
N ARG A 317 -2.86 13.47 -17.83
CA ARG A 317 -1.86 13.34 -18.90
C ARG A 317 -1.34 11.91 -19.11
N GLU A 318 -1.21 11.15 -18.04
CA GLU A 318 -0.63 9.81 -18.00
C GLU A 318 -1.63 8.71 -18.41
N ARG A 319 -2.90 9.05 -18.63
CA ARG A 319 -3.94 8.08 -18.98
C ARG A 319 -4.33 8.16 -20.45
N PHE A 320 -4.94 7.09 -20.93
CA PHE A 320 -5.69 7.08 -22.19
C PHE A 320 -7.20 7.00 -21.95
N LEU A 321 -7.99 7.35 -22.96
CA LEU A 321 -9.44 7.23 -22.91
C LEU A 321 -9.95 6.15 -23.87
N MET A 322 -10.98 5.43 -23.45
CA MET A 322 -11.81 4.58 -24.31
C MET A 322 -13.24 5.10 -24.24
N PHE A 323 -13.73 5.66 -25.33
CA PHE A 323 -15.08 6.20 -25.44
C PHE A 323 -15.99 5.20 -26.17
N LEU A 324 -16.98 4.63 -25.49
CA LEU A 324 -17.90 3.66 -26.07
C LEU A 324 -19.17 4.34 -26.57
N HIS A 325 -19.56 4.00 -27.78
CA HIS A 325 -20.83 4.37 -28.39
C HIS A 325 -21.67 3.12 -28.69
N ASP A 326 -22.97 3.18 -28.46
CA ASP A 326 -23.93 2.11 -28.76
C ASP A 326 -24.46 2.27 -30.18
N CYS A 327 -23.99 1.46 -31.13
CA CYS A 327 -24.43 1.57 -32.52
C CYS A 327 -25.88 1.12 -32.75
N ALA A 328 -26.49 0.41 -31.81
CA ALA A 328 -27.90 0.01 -31.90
C ALA A 328 -28.86 1.12 -31.43
N ASP A 329 -28.34 2.20 -30.82
CA ASP A 329 -29.13 3.34 -30.35
C ASP A 329 -28.96 4.56 -31.28
N SER A 330 -29.73 4.56 -32.37
CA SER A 330 -29.68 5.66 -33.35
C SER A 330 -30.23 6.99 -32.83
N GLU A 331 -31.05 6.99 -31.78
CA GLU A 331 -31.68 8.20 -31.24
C GLU A 331 -30.71 9.02 -30.38
N ARG A 332 -29.70 8.38 -29.78
CA ARG A 332 -28.75 9.02 -28.86
C ARG A 332 -27.40 9.39 -29.48
N LEU A 333 -27.28 9.39 -30.81
CA LEU A 333 -26.02 9.73 -31.48
C LEU A 333 -25.56 11.17 -31.18
N ASP A 334 -26.44 12.16 -31.35
CA ASP A 334 -26.09 13.57 -31.08
C ASP A 334 -25.73 13.78 -29.60
N TYR A 335 -26.47 13.12 -28.70
CA TYR A 335 -26.15 13.13 -27.27
C TYR A 335 -24.77 12.53 -26.98
N SER A 336 -24.42 11.40 -27.59
CA SER A 336 -23.11 10.78 -27.48
C SER A 336 -21.99 11.70 -28.00
N ILE A 337 -22.26 12.49 -29.04
CA ILE A 337 -21.32 13.47 -29.60
C ILE A 337 -21.11 14.64 -28.62
N GLU A 338 -22.15 15.15 -27.98
CA GLU A 338 -22.02 16.18 -26.93
C GLU A 338 -21.14 15.69 -25.77
N GLN A 339 -21.30 14.43 -25.36
CA GLN A 339 -20.46 13.81 -24.33
C GLN A 339 -19.01 13.70 -24.80
N LEU A 340 -18.78 13.32 -26.06
CA LEU A 340 -17.44 13.25 -26.63
C LEU A 340 -16.78 14.63 -26.68
N HIS A 341 -17.47 15.69 -27.11
CA HIS A 341 -16.91 17.05 -27.10
C HIS A 341 -16.49 17.50 -25.69
N THR A 342 -17.28 17.14 -24.68
CA THR A 342 -16.95 17.42 -23.29
C THR A 342 -15.68 16.69 -22.87
N ALA A 343 -15.55 15.40 -23.21
CA ALA A 343 -14.34 14.63 -22.95
C ALA A 343 -13.11 15.21 -23.69
N MET A 344 -13.25 15.59 -24.97
CA MET A 344 -12.17 16.20 -25.76
C MET A 344 -11.70 17.55 -25.19
N ARG A 345 -12.63 18.35 -24.64
CA ARG A 345 -12.31 19.59 -23.93
C ARG A 345 -11.44 19.31 -22.72
N TRP A 346 -11.83 18.37 -21.86
CA TRP A 346 -11.06 18.00 -20.68
C TRP A 346 -9.73 17.33 -21.02
N MET A 347 -9.66 16.51 -22.08
CA MET A 347 -8.38 15.98 -22.57
C MET A 347 -7.41 17.11 -22.92
N SER A 348 -7.91 18.15 -23.59
CA SER A 348 -7.12 19.32 -23.96
C SER A 348 -6.65 20.12 -22.74
N GLU A 349 -7.52 20.30 -21.74
CA GLU A 349 -7.21 21.03 -20.50
C GLU A 349 -6.21 20.26 -19.61
N MET A 350 -6.34 18.95 -19.51
CA MET A 350 -5.58 18.10 -18.60
C MET A 350 -4.35 17.42 -19.23
N GLY A 351 -4.14 17.62 -20.53
CA GLY A 351 -2.99 17.09 -21.28
C GLY A 351 -3.04 15.59 -21.60
N CYS A 352 -4.20 14.95 -21.49
CA CYS A 352 -4.40 13.56 -21.93
C CYS A 352 -4.34 13.48 -23.46
N ARG A 353 -3.57 12.54 -24.01
CA ARG A 353 -3.20 12.55 -25.44
C ARG A 353 -3.89 11.51 -26.31
N HIS A 354 -4.32 10.38 -25.74
CA HIS A 354 -4.79 9.22 -26.52
C HIS A 354 -6.25 8.92 -26.22
N ILE A 355 -7.06 8.76 -27.27
CA ILE A 355 -8.45 8.33 -27.18
C ILE A 355 -8.79 7.31 -28.27
N TRP A 356 -9.43 6.22 -27.86
CA TRP A 356 -10.05 5.24 -28.74
C TRP A 356 -11.57 5.31 -28.63
N ILE A 357 -12.26 5.41 -29.76
CA ILE A 357 -13.71 5.42 -29.84
C ILE A 357 -14.17 4.04 -30.30
N LEU A 358 -14.90 3.33 -29.44
CA LEU A 358 -15.37 1.97 -29.69
C LEU A 358 -16.83 2.02 -30.16
N LEU A 359 -17.07 1.63 -31.40
CA LEU A 359 -18.40 1.48 -31.98
C LEU A 359 -18.97 0.11 -31.60
N SER A 360 -19.58 0.04 -30.42
CA SER A 360 -19.98 -1.18 -29.73
C SER A 360 -21.41 -1.65 -30.07
N LYS A 361 -21.76 -2.87 -29.62
CA LYS A 361 -23.08 -3.51 -29.80
C LYS A 361 -23.50 -3.73 -31.25
N GLN A 362 -22.53 -3.90 -32.15
CA GLN A 362 -22.83 -4.20 -33.56
C GLN A 362 -23.55 -5.55 -33.73
N ASP A 363 -23.46 -6.44 -32.73
CA ASP A 363 -24.19 -7.71 -32.68
C ASP A 363 -25.71 -7.54 -32.60
N LEU A 364 -26.20 -6.40 -32.09
CA LEU A 364 -27.62 -6.09 -32.03
C LEU A 364 -28.18 -5.52 -33.34
N LEU A 365 -27.30 -5.14 -34.28
CA LEU A 365 -27.70 -4.61 -35.58
C LEU A 365 -28.07 -5.73 -36.57
N PRO A 366 -29.07 -5.52 -37.45
CA PRO A 366 -29.38 -6.44 -38.53
C PRO A 366 -28.15 -6.67 -39.42
N PRO A 367 -27.76 -7.93 -39.72
CA PRO A 367 -26.55 -8.21 -40.50
C PRO A 367 -26.48 -7.50 -41.86
N SER A 368 -27.62 -7.27 -42.51
CA SER A 368 -27.72 -6.59 -43.81
C SER A 368 -27.52 -5.07 -43.75
N GLU A 369 -27.71 -4.45 -42.56
CA GLU A 369 -27.67 -3.00 -42.38
C GLU A 369 -26.49 -2.53 -41.51
N ARG A 370 -25.87 -3.47 -40.78
CA ARG A 370 -24.77 -3.22 -39.84
C ARG A 370 -23.67 -2.35 -40.43
N GLU A 371 -23.16 -2.71 -41.61
CA GLU A 371 -22.05 -2.00 -42.25
C GLU A 371 -22.42 -0.55 -42.58
N THR A 372 -23.61 -0.34 -43.16
CA THR A 372 -24.13 0.99 -43.50
C THR A 372 -24.30 1.87 -42.25
N ILE A 373 -24.88 1.31 -41.17
CA ILE A 373 -25.11 2.05 -39.91
C ILE A 373 -23.78 2.42 -39.25
N VAL A 374 -22.87 1.46 -39.09
CA VAL A 374 -21.56 1.67 -38.47
C VAL A 374 -20.75 2.71 -39.27
N GLN A 375 -20.77 2.64 -40.59
CA GLN A 375 -20.11 3.62 -41.45
C GLN A 375 -20.73 5.03 -41.31
N GLY A 376 -22.06 5.12 -41.21
CA GLY A 376 -22.76 6.39 -40.98
C GLY A 376 -22.34 7.04 -39.65
N VAL A 377 -22.33 6.25 -38.57
CA VAL A 377 -21.88 6.70 -37.23
C VAL A 377 -20.41 7.11 -37.26
N ARG A 378 -19.55 6.32 -37.91
CA ARG A 378 -18.12 6.63 -38.09
C ARG A 378 -17.92 7.98 -38.77
N ASN A 379 -18.56 8.20 -39.92
CA ASN A 379 -18.44 9.44 -40.69
C ASN A 379 -18.87 10.66 -39.84
N ARG A 380 -19.90 10.49 -39.01
CA ARG A 380 -20.35 11.54 -38.09
C ARG A 380 -19.29 11.86 -37.04
N PHE A 381 -18.72 10.86 -36.36
CA PHE A 381 -17.62 11.07 -35.40
C PHE A 381 -16.38 11.68 -36.05
N GLU A 382 -15.98 11.23 -37.24
CA GLU A 382 -14.83 11.78 -37.97
C GLU A 382 -15.00 13.28 -38.28
N SER A 383 -16.20 13.67 -38.73
CA SER A 383 -16.53 15.07 -39.00
C SER A 383 -16.41 15.95 -37.75
N GLU A 384 -16.93 15.50 -36.61
CA GLU A 384 -16.92 16.29 -35.36
C GLU A 384 -15.52 16.35 -34.71
N LEU A 385 -14.72 15.30 -34.91
CA LEU A 385 -13.37 15.15 -34.35
C LEU A 385 -12.28 15.82 -35.19
N ALA A 386 -12.57 16.20 -36.44
CA ALA A 386 -11.62 16.85 -37.34
C ALA A 386 -10.90 18.06 -36.69
N GLN A 387 -11.61 18.83 -35.87
CA GLN A 387 -11.06 19.99 -35.16
C GLN A 387 -10.03 19.66 -34.06
N TYR A 388 -9.91 18.39 -33.66
CA TYR A 388 -9.04 17.94 -32.57
C TYR A 388 -7.87 17.06 -33.04
N GLN A 389 -7.84 16.65 -34.32
CA GLN A 389 -6.85 15.70 -34.85
C GLN A 389 -5.41 16.18 -34.71
N ASP A 390 -5.17 17.50 -34.77
CA ASP A 390 -3.83 18.08 -34.62
C ASP A 390 -3.31 18.06 -33.17
N LYS A 391 -4.19 17.82 -32.19
CA LYS A 391 -3.89 17.95 -30.75
C LYS A 391 -3.86 16.63 -30.00
N HIS A 392 -4.61 15.63 -30.48
CA HIS A 392 -4.82 14.36 -29.80
C HIS A 392 -4.66 13.20 -30.76
N TYR A 393 -4.14 12.08 -30.27
CA TYR A 393 -4.20 10.82 -30.98
C TYR A 393 -5.62 10.25 -30.85
N ILE A 394 -6.34 10.19 -31.97
CA ILE A 394 -7.74 9.77 -32.03
C ILE A 394 -7.84 8.57 -32.95
N ARG A 395 -8.39 7.46 -32.46
CA ARG A 395 -8.64 6.25 -33.26
C ARG A 395 -10.09 5.80 -33.11
N ILE A 396 -10.79 5.59 -34.22
CA ILE A 396 -12.15 5.02 -34.23
C ILE A 396 -12.05 3.54 -34.57
N MET A 397 -12.62 2.71 -33.70
CA MET A 397 -12.64 1.25 -33.77
C MET A 397 -14.02 0.77 -34.21
N ASP A 398 -14.11 0.39 -35.47
CA ASP A 398 -15.33 0.00 -36.20
C ASP A 398 -15.29 -1.45 -36.69
N GLN A 399 -14.45 -2.29 -36.09
CA GLN A 399 -14.26 -3.68 -36.47
C GLN A 399 -15.61 -4.42 -36.59
N PRO A 400 -15.90 -5.10 -37.71
CA PRO A 400 -17.20 -5.71 -37.95
C PRO A 400 -17.60 -6.71 -36.85
N GLY A 401 -18.74 -6.46 -36.20
CA GLY A 401 -19.25 -7.31 -35.13
C GLY A 401 -18.58 -7.11 -33.77
N LEU A 402 -17.99 -5.94 -33.51
CA LEU A 402 -17.46 -5.56 -32.20
C LEU A 402 -18.55 -5.64 -31.11
N SER A 403 -18.32 -6.47 -30.09
CA SER A 403 -19.28 -6.68 -29.00
C SER A 403 -18.58 -6.97 -27.68
N ALA A 404 -18.89 -6.15 -26.67
CA ALA A 404 -18.44 -6.37 -25.30
C ALA A 404 -19.09 -7.60 -24.66
N ALA A 405 -20.32 -7.95 -25.07
CA ALA A 405 -21.06 -9.08 -24.49
C ALA A 405 -20.50 -10.42 -24.95
N SER A 406 -20.23 -10.60 -26.25
CA SER A 406 -19.65 -11.84 -26.78
C SER A 406 -18.11 -11.87 -26.72
N GLY A 407 -17.47 -10.72 -26.51
CA GLY A 407 -16.02 -10.56 -26.60
C GLY A 407 -15.48 -10.49 -28.03
N SER A 408 -16.35 -10.53 -29.04
CA SER A 408 -15.96 -10.45 -30.45
C SER A 408 -15.18 -9.17 -30.73
N GLN A 409 -14.01 -9.31 -31.38
CA GLN A 409 -13.08 -8.25 -31.77
C GLN A 409 -12.39 -7.50 -30.61
N LEU A 410 -12.60 -7.87 -29.34
CA LEU A 410 -11.97 -7.18 -28.21
C LEU A 410 -10.45 -7.39 -28.14
N ASP A 411 -9.96 -8.59 -28.46
CA ASP A 411 -8.53 -8.89 -28.47
C ASP A 411 -7.77 -7.98 -29.45
N LEU A 412 -8.38 -7.69 -30.60
CA LEU A 412 -7.83 -6.77 -31.60
C LEU A 412 -7.84 -5.33 -31.10
N VAL A 413 -8.91 -4.90 -30.43
CA VAL A 413 -8.98 -3.56 -29.84
C VAL A 413 -7.90 -3.39 -28.78
N MET A 414 -7.76 -4.35 -27.86
CA MET A 414 -6.75 -4.26 -26.80
C MET A 414 -5.33 -4.40 -27.35
N LYS A 415 -5.12 -5.22 -28.39
CA LYS A 415 -3.84 -5.32 -29.09
C LYS A 415 -3.44 -3.97 -29.72
N GLU A 416 -4.34 -3.31 -30.45
CA GLU A 416 -4.10 -1.99 -31.04
C GLU A 416 -3.73 -0.94 -29.98
N ILE A 417 -4.47 -0.92 -28.86
CA ILE A 417 -4.19 -0.01 -27.73
C ILE A 417 -2.80 -0.28 -27.18
N ARG A 418 -2.45 -1.54 -26.88
CA ARG A 418 -1.14 -1.91 -26.32
C ARG A 418 0.00 -1.56 -27.27
N GLU A 419 -0.10 -1.94 -28.53
CA GLU A 419 0.93 -1.68 -29.54
C GLU A 419 1.16 -0.17 -29.72
N THR A 420 0.09 0.62 -29.76
CA THR A 420 0.19 2.08 -29.87
C THR A 420 0.86 2.69 -28.64
N LEU A 421 0.44 2.27 -27.43
CA LEU A 421 0.97 2.81 -26.19
C LEU A 421 2.44 2.40 -25.95
N GLN A 422 2.85 1.20 -26.40
CA GLN A 422 4.24 0.73 -26.36
C GLN A 422 5.15 1.46 -27.37
N GLN A 423 4.64 1.81 -28.54
CA GLN A 423 5.40 2.53 -29.58
C GLN A 423 5.52 4.03 -29.29
N THR A 424 4.67 4.56 -28.43
CA THR A 424 4.76 5.94 -27.99
C THR A 424 5.89 6.02 -26.96
N PRO A 425 7.01 6.71 -27.22
CA PRO A 425 8.01 6.91 -26.17
C PRO A 425 7.29 7.55 -24.99
N GLN A 426 7.28 6.87 -23.84
CA GLN A 426 6.93 7.54 -22.59
C GLN A 426 7.80 8.80 -22.59
N PRO A 427 7.21 10.00 -22.55
CA PRO A 427 8.02 11.19 -22.46
C PRO A 427 8.89 10.95 -21.23
N SER A 428 10.22 10.92 -21.45
CA SER A 428 11.20 11.08 -20.39
C SER A 428 10.60 12.08 -19.41
N GLN A 429 10.63 11.79 -18.11
CA GLN A 429 10.37 12.82 -17.12
C GLN A 429 11.35 13.98 -17.36
N LYS A 430 11.02 14.89 -18.27
CA LYS A 430 11.00 16.29 -17.94
C LYS A 430 9.83 16.38 -16.99
N SER A 431 10.10 15.97 -15.75
CA SER A 431 9.16 16.21 -14.69
C SER A 431 8.86 17.69 -14.74
N THR A 432 7.71 18.02 -14.23
CA THR A 432 7.35 19.39 -13.87
C THR A 432 8.43 20.05 -13.01
N LYS A 433 9.54 19.37 -12.59
CA LYS A 433 10.80 20.03 -12.20
C LYS A 433 11.28 21.03 -13.24
N ALA A 434 11.25 20.79 -14.56
CA ALA A 434 11.83 21.77 -15.48
C ALA A 434 11.04 23.10 -15.54
N GLN A 435 9.74 23.07 -15.27
CA GLN A 435 8.90 24.28 -15.18
C GLN A 435 8.82 24.86 -13.75
N VAL A 436 9.07 24.04 -12.72
CA VAL A 436 9.20 24.47 -11.31
C VAL A 436 10.62 24.96 -10.99
N ASP A 437 11.66 24.44 -11.65
CA ASP A 437 13.07 24.81 -11.49
C ASP A 437 13.38 26.16 -12.19
N GLU A 438 12.56 26.56 -13.17
CA GLU A 438 12.64 27.90 -13.80
C GLU A 438 11.81 28.97 -13.08
N LEU A 439 10.84 28.59 -12.23
CA LEU A 439 10.01 29.54 -11.47
C LEU A 439 10.35 29.46 -9.98
N GLU A 440 11.34 30.28 -9.60
CA GLU A 440 11.85 30.53 -8.25
C GLU A 440 12.78 29.43 -7.69
N LYS A 441 14.09 29.51 -8.02
CA LYS A 441 15.14 28.89 -7.19
C LYS A 441 14.98 29.39 -5.75
N GLY A 442 14.36 28.58 -4.92
CA GLY A 442 14.23 28.82 -3.48
C GLY A 442 15.60 28.90 -2.79
N PRO A 443 15.63 29.25 -1.51
CA PRO A 443 16.87 29.24 -0.74
C PRO A 443 17.53 27.87 -0.80
N SER A 444 18.85 27.84 -0.95
CA SER A 444 19.65 26.63 -0.90
C SER A 444 19.52 25.95 0.46
N GLU A 445 19.79 24.64 0.50
CA GLU A 445 19.75 23.87 1.76
C GLU A 445 20.67 24.47 2.83
N GLN A 446 21.86 24.95 2.43
CA GLN A 446 22.79 25.62 3.35
C GLN A 446 22.21 26.92 3.93
N GLU A 447 21.55 27.75 3.12
CA GLU A 447 20.89 28.97 3.60
C GLU A 447 19.74 28.67 4.56
N LEU A 448 19.01 27.57 4.33
CA LEU A 448 17.96 27.10 5.23
C LEU A 448 18.54 26.64 6.57
N VAL A 449 19.63 25.87 6.56
CA VAL A 449 20.37 25.46 7.76
C VAL A 449 20.86 26.66 8.56
N ASP A 450 21.41 27.68 7.89
CA ASP A 450 21.89 28.89 8.56
C ASP A 450 20.74 29.69 9.19
N ARG A 451 19.58 29.75 8.53
CA ARG A 451 18.35 30.33 9.13
C ARG A 451 17.89 29.57 10.36
N ILE A 452 17.95 28.23 10.35
CA ILE A 452 17.60 27.40 11.51
C ILE A 452 18.51 27.70 12.69
N LYS A 453 19.84 27.72 12.45
CA LYS A 453 20.82 28.02 13.50
C LYS A 453 20.58 29.40 14.10
N LYS A 454 20.38 30.42 13.27
CA LYS A 454 20.08 31.78 13.74
C LYS A 454 18.79 31.83 14.56
N ALA A 455 17.70 31.27 14.03
CA ALA A 455 16.40 31.28 14.71
C ALA A 455 16.40 30.48 16.03
N SER A 456 17.18 29.40 16.10
CA SER A 456 17.40 28.62 17.31
C SER A 456 18.17 29.41 18.38
N MET A 457 19.23 30.12 17.99
CA MET A 457 20.03 30.96 18.91
C MET A 457 19.23 32.15 19.48
N GLU A 458 18.36 32.76 18.67
CA GLU A 458 17.50 33.88 19.07
C GLU A 458 16.23 33.40 19.79
N SER A 459 15.99 32.09 19.87
CA SER A 459 14.78 31.51 20.44
C SER A 459 14.79 31.52 21.96
N VAL A 460 13.65 31.86 22.56
CA VAL A 460 13.41 31.60 23.98
C VAL A 460 13.21 30.09 24.23
N ASP A 461 13.42 29.70 25.48
CA ASP A 461 13.16 28.37 26.01
C ASP A 461 11.78 27.81 25.55
N PRO A 462 11.67 26.51 25.21
CA PRO A 462 10.43 25.88 24.74
C PRO A 462 9.20 26.16 25.62
N ASP A 463 9.31 26.05 26.94
CA ASP A 463 8.14 26.19 27.81
C ASP A 463 7.72 27.66 27.97
N ARG A 464 8.71 28.56 27.97
CA ARG A 464 8.45 30.00 27.90
C ARG A 464 7.75 30.37 26.59
N PHE A 465 8.25 29.90 25.44
CA PHE A 465 7.62 30.14 24.14
C PHE A 465 6.17 29.66 24.12
N TRP A 466 5.91 28.45 24.62
CA TRP A 466 4.55 27.90 24.68
C TRP A 466 3.63 28.76 25.55
N THR A 467 4.12 29.18 26.71
CA THR A 467 3.37 30.05 27.62
C THR A 467 3.00 31.38 26.95
N ASP A 468 3.95 32.00 26.26
CA ASP A 468 3.74 33.28 25.58
C ASP A 468 2.80 33.13 24.37
N PHE A 469 2.90 32.03 23.63
CA PHE A 469 1.95 31.69 22.56
C PHE A 469 0.52 31.49 23.08
N VAL A 470 0.35 30.76 24.19
CA VAL A 470 -0.96 30.51 24.83
C VAL A 470 -1.53 31.75 25.52
N LYS A 471 -0.69 32.71 25.90
CA LYS A 471 -1.15 34.01 26.46
C LYS A 471 -1.32 35.11 25.41
N GLY A 472 -0.74 34.94 24.22
CA GLY A 472 -0.75 35.97 23.16
C GLY A 472 0.32 37.04 23.32
N ASN A 473 1.35 36.76 24.14
CA ASN A 473 2.42 37.70 24.49
C ASN A 473 3.71 37.48 23.67
N LEU A 474 3.62 36.87 22.49
CA LEU A 474 4.79 36.63 21.64
C LEU A 474 5.37 37.96 21.12
N ASP A 475 6.70 38.09 21.14
CA ASP A 475 7.41 39.29 20.68
C ASP A 475 7.31 39.48 19.15
N SER A 476 7.42 38.40 18.38
CA SER A 476 7.29 38.36 16.92
C SER A 476 6.46 37.15 16.45
N TRP A 477 5.95 37.21 15.21
CA TRP A 477 5.25 36.10 14.57
C TRP A 477 5.79 35.88 13.16
N ASP A 478 6.86 35.10 13.06
CA ASP A 478 7.51 34.73 11.80
C ASP A 478 7.23 33.25 11.43
N HIS A 479 7.82 32.79 10.33
CA HIS A 479 7.66 31.42 9.86
C HIS A 479 8.16 30.39 10.88
N TYR A 480 9.28 30.66 11.55
CA TYR A 480 9.83 29.78 12.57
C TYR A 480 8.88 29.66 13.78
N ALA A 481 8.34 30.77 14.27
CA ALA A 481 7.35 30.78 15.33
C ALA A 481 6.06 30.05 14.93
N HIS A 482 5.62 30.18 13.67
CA HIS A 482 4.48 29.45 13.15
C HIS A 482 4.70 27.93 13.15
N LEU A 483 5.83 27.46 12.60
CA LEU A 483 6.18 26.04 12.60
C LEU A 483 6.34 25.49 14.02
N ARG A 484 6.99 26.25 14.92
CA ARG A 484 7.20 25.85 16.32
C ARG A 484 5.87 25.74 17.07
N ALA A 485 4.99 26.73 16.91
CA ALA A 485 3.65 26.69 17.49
C ALA A 485 2.83 25.52 16.92
N GLY A 486 2.91 25.28 15.61
CA GLY A 486 2.27 24.13 14.96
C GLY A 486 2.76 22.80 15.51
N TYR A 487 4.09 22.64 15.65
CA TYR A 487 4.69 21.46 16.26
C TYR A 487 4.26 21.26 17.72
N PHE A 488 4.17 22.33 18.52
CA PHE A 488 3.76 22.20 19.92
C PHE A 488 2.27 21.87 20.05
N VAL A 489 1.42 22.41 19.17
CA VAL A 489 0.01 22.01 19.08
C VAL A 489 -0.12 20.54 18.67
N LEU A 490 0.68 20.08 17.72
CA LEU A 490 0.74 18.66 17.34
C LEU A 490 1.18 17.80 18.52
N PHE A 491 2.31 18.13 19.14
CA PHE A 491 2.84 17.40 20.29
C PHE A 491 1.79 17.28 21.40
N GLU A 492 1.14 18.38 21.77
CA GLU A 492 0.12 18.40 22.83
C GLU A 492 -1.18 17.70 22.40
N GLY A 493 -1.61 17.89 21.15
CA GLY A 493 -2.83 17.28 20.63
C GLY A 493 -2.70 15.77 20.50
N LEU A 494 -1.62 15.28 19.88
CA LEU A 494 -1.33 13.84 19.73
C LEU A 494 -1.16 13.18 21.11
N SER A 495 -0.53 13.87 22.06
CA SER A 495 -0.41 13.43 23.45
C SER A 495 -1.75 13.26 24.17
N ARG A 496 -2.80 13.91 23.67
CA ARG A 496 -4.19 13.82 24.16
C ARG A 496 -5.06 12.93 23.26
N GLY A 497 -4.46 12.20 22.31
CA GLY A 497 -5.17 11.33 21.37
C GLY A 497 -5.93 12.06 20.26
N SER A 498 -5.65 13.35 20.05
CA SER A 498 -6.26 14.12 18.97
C SER A 498 -5.66 13.71 17.62
N SER A 499 -6.47 13.68 16.57
CA SER A 499 -5.98 13.48 15.20
C SER A 499 -5.23 14.73 14.69
N LEU A 500 -4.52 14.59 13.57
CA LEU A 500 -3.92 15.73 12.85
C LEU A 500 -4.97 16.84 12.56
N LEU A 501 -6.18 16.45 12.17
CA LEU A 501 -7.26 17.39 11.85
C LEU A 501 -7.84 18.08 13.09
N ASP A 502 -7.89 17.39 14.22
CA ASP A 502 -8.23 17.98 15.51
C ASP A 502 -7.17 18.98 15.94
N CYS A 503 -5.89 18.64 15.77
CA CYS A 503 -4.76 19.53 16.02
C CYS A 503 -4.84 20.78 15.13
N ALA A 504 -5.14 20.60 13.83
CA ALA A 504 -5.34 21.72 12.90
C ALA A 504 -6.51 22.61 13.32
N SER A 505 -7.63 22.02 13.76
CA SER A 505 -8.81 22.77 14.22
C SER A 505 -8.50 23.57 15.50
N LYS A 506 -7.77 22.97 16.45
CA LYS A 506 -7.30 23.64 17.66
C LYS A 506 -6.32 24.78 17.32
N PHE A 507 -5.38 24.53 16.42
CA PHE A 507 -4.40 25.54 16.01
C PHE A 507 -5.09 26.72 15.32
N LEU A 508 -6.00 26.46 14.38
CA LEU A 508 -6.80 27.49 13.71
C LEU A 508 -7.65 28.30 14.69
N GLY A 509 -8.30 27.65 15.66
CA GLY A 509 -9.05 28.33 16.72
C GLY A 509 -8.15 29.29 17.51
N ARG A 510 -6.95 28.85 17.86
CA ARG A 510 -5.97 29.67 18.56
C ARG A 510 -5.47 30.83 17.70
N LEU A 511 -5.17 30.61 16.43
CA LEU A 511 -4.73 31.66 15.49
C LEU A 511 -5.82 32.72 15.27
N LYS A 512 -7.10 32.32 15.23
CA LYS A 512 -8.24 33.25 15.16
C LYS A 512 -8.32 34.11 16.43
N GLU A 513 -8.14 33.52 17.61
CA GLU A 513 -8.15 34.27 18.87
C GLU A 513 -6.97 35.25 18.97
N LEU A 514 -5.77 34.82 18.61
CA LEU A 514 -4.58 35.69 18.55
C LEU A 514 -4.79 36.86 17.58
N ARG A 515 -5.39 36.61 16.42
CA ARG A 515 -5.77 37.66 15.46
C ARG A 515 -6.81 38.63 16.03
N ARG A 516 -7.77 38.15 16.82
CA ARG A 516 -8.74 39.04 17.49
C ARG A 516 -8.07 39.97 18.50
N GLN A 517 -7.05 39.47 19.20
CA GLN A 517 -6.30 40.24 20.19
C GLN A 517 -5.32 41.23 19.55
N ASN A 518 -4.61 40.82 18.49
CA ASN A 518 -3.66 41.66 17.77
C ASN A 518 -3.73 41.43 16.24
N PRO A 519 -4.67 42.11 15.55
CA PRO A 519 -4.92 41.89 14.12
C PRO A 519 -3.73 42.25 13.22
N GLU A 520 -2.93 43.23 13.65
CA GLU A 520 -1.76 43.71 12.92
C GLU A 520 -0.64 42.67 12.90
N LYS A 521 -0.41 42.00 14.04
CA LYS A 521 0.63 40.96 14.18
C LYS A 521 0.23 39.62 13.55
N PHE A 522 -1.04 39.20 13.68
CA PHE A 522 -1.51 37.88 13.22
C PHE A 522 -2.41 38.00 11.98
N ARG A 523 -1.88 38.59 10.90
CA ARG A 523 -2.60 38.76 9.63
C ARG A 523 -2.64 37.44 8.84
N ASN A 524 -3.78 37.14 8.21
CA ASN A 524 -3.96 36.00 7.30
C ASN A 524 -3.59 34.62 7.88
N THR A 525 -3.60 34.46 9.20
CA THR A 525 -3.17 33.24 9.89
C THR A 525 -4.20 32.10 9.87
N ALA A 526 -5.48 32.40 9.63
CA ALA A 526 -6.54 31.40 9.62
C ALA A 526 -6.81 30.90 8.20
N HIS A 527 -6.24 29.74 7.86
CA HIS A 527 -6.42 29.08 6.58
C HIS A 527 -6.34 27.56 6.74
N ARG A 528 -7.44 26.83 6.51
CA ARG A 528 -7.54 25.40 6.83
C ARG A 528 -6.59 24.54 6.01
N THR A 529 -6.57 24.67 4.68
CA THR A 529 -5.65 23.89 3.83
C THR A 529 -4.19 24.16 4.18
N MET A 530 -3.76 25.42 4.19
CA MET A 530 -2.39 25.78 4.57
C MET A 530 -1.99 25.26 5.96
N THR A 531 -2.89 25.31 6.95
CA THR A 531 -2.58 24.83 8.31
C THR A 531 -2.38 23.31 8.33
N ILE A 532 -3.28 22.54 7.71
CA ILE A 532 -3.16 21.09 7.66
C ILE A 532 -1.91 20.69 6.88
N PHE A 533 -1.60 21.36 5.76
CA PHE A 533 -0.38 21.16 5.01
C PHE A 533 0.88 21.30 5.89
N TRP A 534 1.01 22.40 6.62
CA TRP A 534 2.19 22.60 7.48
C TRP A 534 2.24 21.63 8.64
N LEU A 535 1.12 21.34 9.29
CA LEU A 535 1.08 20.34 10.36
C LEU A 535 1.46 18.94 9.84
N TYR A 536 1.02 18.58 8.64
CA TYR A 536 1.41 17.33 7.98
C TYR A 536 2.92 17.29 7.73
N GLN A 537 3.50 18.34 7.14
CA GLN A 537 4.95 18.42 6.88
C GLN A 537 5.78 18.33 8.18
N ILE A 538 5.32 19.01 9.24
CA ILE A 538 5.94 18.94 10.58
C ILE A 538 5.86 17.53 11.15
N GLN A 539 4.70 16.87 11.04
CA GLN A 539 4.52 15.51 11.52
C GLN A 539 5.45 14.54 10.78
N MET A 540 5.61 14.70 9.45
CA MET A 540 6.52 13.86 8.66
C MET A 540 7.97 14.06 9.08
N ALA A 541 8.39 15.31 9.27
CA ALA A 541 9.74 15.62 9.75
C ALA A 541 9.99 15.04 11.15
N ALA A 542 9.02 15.12 12.06
CA ALA A 542 9.14 14.54 13.39
C ALA A 542 9.23 13.01 13.37
N ILE A 543 8.48 12.34 12.48
CA ILE A 543 8.57 10.88 12.28
C ILE A 543 9.93 10.50 11.68
N ALA A 544 10.39 11.21 10.65
CA ALA A 544 11.71 10.98 10.06
C ALA A 544 12.81 11.13 11.10
N TYR A 545 12.74 12.16 11.94
CA TYR A 545 13.68 12.37 13.05
C TYR A 545 13.63 11.24 14.08
N LYS A 546 12.43 10.80 14.46
CA LYS A 546 12.25 9.66 15.36
C LYS A 546 12.96 8.40 14.82
N VAL A 547 12.75 8.10 13.53
CA VAL A 547 13.33 6.93 12.85
C VAL A 547 14.86 7.05 12.78
N GLU A 548 15.36 8.19 12.29
CA GLU A 548 16.80 8.45 12.13
C GLU A 548 17.54 8.35 13.47
N LYS A 549 16.96 8.93 14.53
CA LYS A 549 17.54 8.92 15.89
C LYS A 549 17.23 7.66 16.68
N LYS A 550 16.49 6.70 16.11
CA LYS A 550 16.03 5.47 16.76
C LYS A 550 15.35 5.73 18.11
N LEU A 551 14.56 6.80 18.19
CA LEU A 551 13.84 7.14 19.41
C LEU A 551 12.67 6.18 19.59
N GLU A 552 12.52 5.62 20.78
CA GLU A 552 11.35 4.81 21.13
C GLU A 552 10.08 5.69 21.17
N GLU A 553 10.24 6.94 21.60
CA GLU A 553 9.16 7.87 21.88
C GLU A 553 9.06 9.00 20.85
N PHE A 554 7.92 9.70 20.82
CA PHE A 554 7.72 10.81 19.92
C PHE A 554 8.59 11.99 20.38
N PRO A 555 9.23 12.74 19.47
CA PRO A 555 10.16 13.80 19.87
C PRO A 555 9.49 14.84 20.75
N SER A 556 10.23 15.39 21.71
CA SER A 556 9.78 16.39 22.68
C SER A 556 9.80 17.81 22.09
N ARG A 557 9.21 18.77 22.81
CA ARG A 557 9.26 20.19 22.43
C ARG A 557 10.69 20.73 22.25
N ALA A 558 11.67 20.16 22.95
CA ALA A 558 13.07 20.57 22.84
C ALA A 558 13.73 20.09 21.53
N ASP A 559 13.25 19.01 20.94
CA ASP A 559 13.81 18.40 19.72
C ASP A 559 13.46 19.18 18.44
N PHE A 560 12.58 20.18 18.52
CA PHE A 560 12.06 20.91 17.35
C PHE A 560 13.16 21.44 16.42
N TRP A 561 14.25 21.96 16.98
CA TRP A 561 15.33 22.52 16.17
C TRP A 561 16.12 21.43 15.42
N GLU A 562 16.33 20.26 16.03
CA GLU A 562 17.00 19.12 15.37
C GLU A 562 16.11 18.50 14.30
N ILE A 563 14.80 18.48 14.52
CA ILE A 563 13.81 18.08 13.49
C ILE A 563 13.94 18.99 12.26
N LEU A 564 14.06 20.29 12.45
CA LEU A 564 14.27 21.23 11.33
C LEU A 564 15.62 21.03 10.65
N LEU A 565 16.68 20.65 11.39
CA LEU A 565 17.98 20.35 10.79
C LEU A 565 17.98 19.08 9.94
N LEU A 566 17.21 18.07 10.33
CA LEU A 566 17.05 16.86 9.52
C LEU A 566 16.22 17.13 8.26
N THR A 567 15.28 18.08 8.34
CA THR A 567 14.42 18.45 7.20
C THR A 567 14.43 19.97 6.96
N PRO A 568 15.54 20.56 6.45
CA PRO A 568 15.68 22.02 6.33
C PRO A 568 14.66 22.68 5.42
N SER A 569 14.09 21.93 4.47
CA SER A 569 13.07 22.39 3.53
C SER A 569 11.83 22.98 4.19
N LEU A 570 11.50 22.60 5.43
CA LEU A 570 10.38 23.19 6.18
C LEU A 570 10.54 24.70 6.39
N MET A 571 11.77 25.21 6.46
CA MET A 571 12.05 26.64 6.61
C MET A 571 11.86 27.44 5.32
N ASN A 572 11.57 26.79 4.19
CA ASN A 572 11.12 27.45 2.98
C ASN A 572 9.61 27.71 3.04
N ALA A 573 9.19 28.93 3.40
CA ALA A 573 7.77 29.31 3.46
C ALA A 573 7.01 29.16 2.12
N SER A 574 7.70 28.98 0.99
CA SER A 574 7.10 28.71 -0.32
C SER A 574 7.00 27.22 -0.66
N LEU A 575 7.35 26.29 0.24
CA LEU A 575 7.31 24.84 0.01
C LEU A 575 5.95 24.35 -0.50
N TRP A 576 4.85 24.97 -0.06
CA TRP A 576 3.50 24.61 -0.50
C TRP A 576 3.30 24.75 -2.03
N LYS A 577 4.07 25.62 -2.71
CA LYS A 577 3.98 25.83 -4.17
C LYS A 577 4.38 24.59 -4.98
N THR A 578 5.12 23.66 -4.38
CA THR A 578 5.45 22.36 -4.99
C THR A 578 4.22 21.44 -5.06
N TYR A 579 3.25 21.65 -4.18
CA TYR A 579 2.10 20.77 -4.00
C TYR A 579 0.79 21.40 -4.51
N TYR A 580 0.63 22.72 -4.34
CA TYR A 580 -0.62 23.42 -4.64
C TYR A 580 -0.45 24.54 -5.66
N SER A 581 -1.41 24.65 -6.58
CA SER A 581 -1.58 25.83 -7.42
C SER A 581 -2.03 27.03 -6.59
N LYS A 582 -1.74 28.24 -7.10
CA LYS A 582 -2.22 29.48 -6.48
C LYS A 582 -3.76 29.55 -6.51
N ASP A 583 -4.37 29.07 -7.58
CA ASP A 583 -5.83 29.13 -7.76
C ASP A 583 -6.57 28.30 -6.72
N LEU A 584 -6.11 27.07 -6.48
CA LEU A 584 -6.66 26.23 -5.42
C LEU A 584 -6.36 26.80 -4.03
N MET A 585 -5.09 27.11 -3.74
CA MET A 585 -4.65 27.54 -2.41
C MET A 585 -5.36 28.82 -1.96
N PHE A 586 -5.63 29.76 -2.85
CA PHE A 586 -6.30 31.03 -2.50
C PHE A 586 -7.80 31.04 -2.74
N SER A 587 -8.40 29.90 -3.12
CA SER A 587 -9.85 29.77 -3.25
C SER A 587 -10.57 29.94 -1.89
N PRO A 588 -11.83 30.44 -1.86
CA PRO A 588 -12.62 30.52 -0.63
C PRO A 588 -12.76 29.16 0.06
N GLY A 589 -12.94 28.09 -0.72
CA GLY A 589 -13.08 26.72 -0.23
C GLY A 589 -11.85 26.24 0.53
N ALA A 590 -10.63 26.52 0.06
CA ALA A 590 -9.40 26.08 0.72
C ALA A 590 -9.14 26.77 2.08
N ARG A 591 -9.77 27.93 2.33
CA ARG A 591 -9.67 28.59 3.63
C ARG A 591 -10.51 27.90 4.71
N GLU A 592 -11.64 27.32 4.31
CA GLU A 592 -12.65 26.75 5.21
C GLU A 592 -12.57 25.23 5.31
N ASN A 593 -12.17 24.56 4.23
CA ASN A 593 -12.14 23.09 4.09
C ASN A 593 -10.74 22.60 3.73
N TRP A 594 -10.45 21.33 4.01
CA TRP A 594 -9.24 20.64 3.57
C TRP A 594 -9.37 20.23 2.10
N HIS A 595 -8.36 20.56 1.29
CA HIS A 595 -8.26 20.15 -0.12
C HIS A 595 -6.92 19.44 -0.35
N LEU A 596 -6.96 18.40 -1.17
CA LEU A 596 -5.75 17.69 -1.58
C LEU A 596 -4.88 18.56 -2.50
N PRO A 597 -3.55 18.33 -2.54
CA PRO A 597 -2.68 18.95 -3.53
C PRO A 597 -3.09 18.67 -4.98
N ASP A 598 -3.03 19.69 -5.85
CA ASP A 598 -3.38 19.61 -7.26
C ASP A 598 -2.17 19.58 -8.22
N LEU A 599 -0.96 19.90 -7.74
CA LEU A 599 0.26 19.84 -8.56
C LEU A 599 1.04 18.53 -8.35
N GLN A 600 1.16 18.10 -7.09
CA GLN A 600 1.86 16.88 -6.70
C GLN A 600 1.27 16.35 -5.40
N PRO A 601 1.05 15.02 -5.25
CA PRO A 601 0.55 14.46 -3.99
C PRO A 601 1.50 14.75 -2.82
N LEU A 602 0.94 14.77 -1.60
CA LEU A 602 1.76 14.81 -0.39
C LEU A 602 2.69 13.57 -0.34
N PRO A 603 3.90 13.69 0.22
CA PRO A 603 4.81 12.56 0.34
C PRO A 603 4.09 11.39 1.05
N PRO A 604 4.04 10.19 0.46
CA PRO A 604 3.45 9.05 1.16
C PRO A 604 4.27 8.76 2.41
N PHE A 605 3.60 8.23 3.45
CA PHE A 605 4.32 7.61 4.55
C PHE A 605 5.09 6.41 3.99
N LYS A 606 6.41 6.54 3.84
CA LYS A 606 7.26 5.37 3.60
C LYS A 606 7.18 4.55 4.87
N GLY A 607 6.36 3.50 4.86
CA GLY A 607 6.37 2.49 5.89
C GLY A 607 7.77 1.89 5.91
N THR A 608 8.64 2.35 6.80
CA THR A 608 9.70 1.50 7.30
C THR A 608 8.97 0.29 7.87
N LYS A 609 9.13 -0.88 7.25
CA LYS A 609 9.08 -2.13 8.01
C LYS A 609 10.13 -1.93 9.10
N LEU A 610 9.70 -1.45 10.27
CA LEU A 610 10.52 -1.51 11.47
C LEU A 610 10.92 -2.98 11.57
N GLY A 611 12.23 -3.21 11.52
CA GLY A 611 12.82 -4.53 11.46
C GLY A 611 12.22 -5.45 12.51
N ALA A 612 12.08 -6.71 12.13
CA ALA A 612 11.52 -7.81 12.88
C ALA A 612 10.01 -7.67 13.15
N GLN A 613 9.21 -8.52 12.47
CA GLN A 613 8.24 -9.25 13.26
C GLN A 613 9.03 -9.81 14.45
N PRO A 614 8.60 -9.61 15.71
CA PRO A 614 9.10 -10.44 16.77
C PRO A 614 8.99 -11.86 16.23
N SER A 615 10.12 -12.57 16.21
CA SER A 615 10.15 -14.03 16.08
C SER A 615 8.87 -14.54 16.67
N THR A 616 8.06 -15.26 15.88
CA THR A 616 6.80 -15.86 16.32
C THR A 616 7.02 -16.28 17.75
N PRO A 617 6.41 -15.60 18.75
CA PRO A 617 6.67 -15.97 20.12
C PRO A 617 6.30 -17.46 20.16
N SER A 618 7.21 -18.29 20.63
CA SER A 618 6.84 -19.56 21.25
C SER A 618 5.52 -19.33 21.98
N PRO A 619 4.49 -20.19 21.89
CA PRO A 619 3.11 -19.89 22.30
C PRO A 619 3.06 -19.45 23.77
N GLU A 620 3.35 -18.17 24.00
CA GLU A 620 3.34 -17.50 25.27
C GLU A 620 1.90 -17.03 25.42
N VAL A 621 1.31 -17.39 26.56
CA VAL A 621 -0.04 -17.00 26.92
C VAL A 621 -0.11 -15.47 26.87
N ASP A 622 -0.92 -14.90 25.96
CA ASP A 622 -1.16 -13.44 25.93
C ASP A 622 -1.86 -13.02 27.24
N HIS A 623 -1.05 -12.65 28.23
CA HIS A 623 -1.49 -12.22 29.55
C HIS A 623 -2.34 -10.94 29.50
N TYR A 624 -2.35 -10.23 28.36
CA TYR A 624 -3.13 -9.01 28.15
C TYR A 624 -4.40 -9.21 27.35
N LYS A 625 -4.73 -10.43 26.90
CA LYS A 625 -5.97 -10.72 26.14
C LYS A 625 -7.23 -10.25 26.88
N LEU A 626 -7.45 -10.75 28.10
CA LEU A 626 -8.63 -10.39 28.90
C LEU A 626 -8.62 -8.91 29.35
N PRO A 627 -7.50 -8.33 29.82
CA PRO A 627 -7.45 -6.90 30.10
C PRO A 627 -7.73 -6.02 28.88
N ARG A 628 -7.21 -6.36 27.70
CA ARG A 628 -7.44 -5.61 26.45
C ARG A 628 -8.91 -5.66 26.05
N PHE A 629 -9.51 -6.85 26.09
CA PHE A 629 -10.94 -7.03 25.82
C PHE A 629 -11.79 -6.22 26.82
N ALA A 630 -11.50 -6.34 28.12
CA ALA A 630 -12.20 -5.59 29.15
C ALA A 630 -12.04 -4.06 29.00
N PHE A 631 -10.89 -3.59 28.50
CA PHE A 631 -10.68 -2.18 28.18
C PHE A 631 -11.64 -1.70 27.09
N SER A 632 -11.75 -2.43 25.97
CA SER A 632 -12.70 -2.12 24.89
C SER A 632 -14.15 -2.16 25.36
N VAL A 633 -14.50 -3.12 26.22
CA VAL A 633 -15.85 -3.20 26.83
C VAL A 633 -16.15 -1.95 27.64
N VAL A 634 -15.24 -1.54 28.54
CA VAL A 634 -15.47 -0.36 29.39
C VAL A 634 -15.48 0.92 28.54
N GLN A 635 -14.61 1.05 27.54
CA GLN A 635 -14.64 2.15 26.57
C GLN A 635 -16.03 2.26 25.91
N LYS A 636 -16.59 1.13 25.45
CA LYS A 636 -17.94 1.10 24.86
C LYS A 636 -19.04 1.41 25.88
N THR A 637 -18.89 1.06 27.16
CA THR A 637 -19.85 1.51 28.20
C THR A 637 -19.87 3.02 28.41
N LEU A 638 -18.80 3.73 28.06
CA LEU A 638 -18.70 5.18 28.18
C LEU A 638 -19.22 5.90 26.93
N SER A 639 -19.13 5.29 25.74
CA SER A 639 -19.57 5.89 24.47
C SER A 639 -20.97 5.46 24.02
N SER A 640 -21.43 4.27 24.41
CA SER A 640 -22.74 3.73 24.03
C SER A 640 -23.89 4.34 24.84
N LYS A 641 -25.08 4.40 24.24
CA LYS A 641 -26.34 4.77 24.92
C LYS A 641 -26.95 3.59 25.72
N LEU A 642 -26.41 2.38 25.59
CA LEU A 642 -26.89 1.21 26.30
C LEU A 642 -26.60 1.29 27.80
N ARG A 643 -27.44 0.64 28.61
CA ARG A 643 -27.15 0.47 30.04
C ARG A 643 -25.90 -0.39 30.20
N ARG A 644 -24.99 0.01 31.10
CA ARG A 644 -23.74 -0.72 31.43
C ARG A 644 -23.95 -2.22 31.58
N GLY A 645 -24.98 -2.65 32.31
CA GLY A 645 -25.26 -4.08 32.52
C GLY A 645 -25.58 -4.83 31.22
N GLY A 646 -26.23 -4.19 30.25
CA GLY A 646 -26.49 -4.76 28.93
C GLY A 646 -25.19 -4.94 28.13
N VAL A 647 -24.35 -3.89 28.07
CA VAL A 647 -23.05 -3.95 27.38
C VAL A 647 -22.16 -5.05 27.94
N VAL A 648 -22.06 -5.15 29.27
CA VAL A 648 -21.25 -6.19 29.93
C VAL A 648 -21.81 -7.59 29.65
N LYS A 649 -23.13 -7.76 29.65
CA LYS A 649 -23.76 -9.04 29.30
C LYS A 649 -23.39 -9.50 27.89
N GLN A 650 -23.46 -8.59 26.90
CA GLN A 650 -23.07 -8.91 25.52
C GLN A 650 -21.58 -9.22 25.40
N ALA A 651 -20.73 -8.48 26.11
CA ALA A 651 -19.29 -8.74 26.15
C ALA A 651 -18.96 -10.16 26.65
N LEU A 652 -19.58 -10.58 27.76
CA LEU A 652 -19.38 -11.91 28.32
C LEU A 652 -19.84 -13.00 27.37
N ALA A 653 -21.01 -12.84 26.74
CA ALA A 653 -21.54 -13.79 25.76
C ALA A 653 -20.65 -13.91 24.51
N ALA A 654 -20.19 -12.78 23.95
CA ALA A 654 -19.30 -12.75 22.80
C ALA A 654 -17.94 -13.42 23.11
N LEU A 655 -17.36 -13.10 24.27
CA LEU A 655 -16.10 -13.70 24.72
C LEU A 655 -16.25 -15.21 24.93
N GLN A 656 -17.34 -15.67 25.54
CA GLN A 656 -17.63 -17.09 25.74
C GLN A 656 -17.74 -17.83 24.41
N SER A 657 -18.57 -17.32 23.48
CA SER A 657 -18.78 -17.91 22.16
C SER A 657 -17.48 -17.98 21.35
N SER A 658 -16.71 -16.88 21.32
CA SER A 658 -15.42 -16.83 20.62
C SER A 658 -14.41 -17.80 21.22
N THR A 659 -14.33 -17.89 22.55
CA THR A 659 -13.42 -18.82 23.23
C THR A 659 -13.78 -20.28 22.95
N ILE A 660 -15.07 -20.64 22.94
CA ILE A 660 -15.53 -21.99 22.61
C ILE A 660 -15.11 -22.36 21.17
N ARG A 661 -15.35 -21.46 20.21
CA ARG A 661 -15.01 -21.67 18.80
C ARG A 661 -13.50 -21.80 18.58
N LEU A 662 -12.72 -20.93 19.20
CA LEU A 662 -11.26 -20.99 19.12
C LEU A 662 -10.73 -22.31 19.72
N ARG A 663 -11.28 -22.74 20.88
CA ARG A 663 -10.92 -24.02 21.51
C ARG A 663 -11.31 -25.26 20.71
N ALA A 664 -12.30 -25.15 19.84
CA ALA A 664 -12.66 -26.24 18.93
C ALA A 664 -11.56 -26.51 17.89
N SER A 665 -10.79 -25.48 17.53
CA SER A 665 -9.67 -25.58 16.59
C SER A 665 -8.32 -25.75 17.29
N ASP A 666 -8.15 -25.14 18.48
CA ASP A 666 -6.94 -25.20 19.28
C ASP A 666 -7.27 -25.44 20.77
N PRO A 667 -7.15 -26.68 21.26
CA PRO A 667 -7.41 -27.03 22.65
C PRO A 667 -6.48 -26.37 23.67
N SER A 668 -5.33 -25.79 23.25
CA SER A 668 -4.36 -25.13 24.13
C SER A 668 -4.88 -23.79 24.69
N ILE A 669 -5.86 -23.19 24.01
CA ILE A 669 -6.45 -21.91 24.41
C ILE A 669 -7.19 -22.08 25.75
N PRO A 670 -6.94 -21.24 26.77
CA PRO A 670 -7.60 -21.36 28.08
C PRO A 670 -9.14 -21.33 27.99
N PRO A 671 -9.85 -22.08 28.86
CA PRO A 671 -11.31 -22.08 28.85
C PRO A 671 -11.86 -20.73 29.30
N TYR A 672 -13.04 -20.37 28.78
CA TYR A 672 -13.75 -19.18 29.23
C TYR A 672 -13.98 -19.21 30.74
N SER A 673 -13.83 -18.05 31.38
CA SER A 673 -14.26 -17.84 32.76
C SER A 673 -14.96 -16.51 32.93
N GLU A 674 -16.21 -16.56 33.38
CA GLU A 674 -16.97 -15.37 33.71
C GLU A 674 -16.31 -14.57 34.85
N THR A 675 -15.79 -15.24 35.88
CA THR A 675 -15.08 -14.57 36.98
C THR A 675 -13.88 -13.79 36.50
N GLN A 676 -13.06 -14.40 35.63
CA GLN A 676 -11.86 -13.75 35.12
C GLN A 676 -12.19 -12.53 34.23
N ALA A 677 -13.16 -12.67 33.32
CA ALA A 677 -13.59 -11.57 32.46
C ALA A 677 -14.20 -10.41 33.27
N TYR A 678 -15.09 -10.73 34.23
CA TYR A 678 -15.77 -9.74 35.04
C TYR A 678 -14.81 -9.01 35.99
N PHE A 679 -13.82 -9.72 36.56
CA PHE A 679 -12.74 -9.12 37.34
C PHE A 679 -12.05 -8.00 36.56
N TRP A 680 -11.61 -8.28 35.32
CA TRP A 680 -10.92 -7.29 34.49
C TRP A 680 -11.82 -6.11 34.12
N ILE A 681 -13.09 -6.37 33.79
CA ILE A 681 -14.08 -5.30 33.51
C ILE A 681 -14.25 -4.39 34.72
N GLN A 682 -14.37 -4.96 35.93
CA GLN A 682 -14.48 -4.16 37.16
C GLN A 682 -13.21 -3.38 37.46
N LEU A 683 -12.05 -4.02 37.35
CA LEU A 683 -10.75 -3.42 37.62
C LEU A 683 -10.52 -2.20 36.72
N ILE A 684 -10.76 -2.37 35.41
CA ILE A 684 -10.58 -1.30 34.43
C ILE A 684 -11.62 -0.20 34.63
N HIS A 685 -12.88 -0.55 34.90
CA HIS A 685 -13.91 0.44 35.21
C HIS A 685 -13.54 1.28 36.44
N ALA A 686 -13.08 0.66 37.53
CA ALA A 686 -12.63 1.37 38.73
C ALA A 686 -11.39 2.24 38.46
N SER A 687 -10.50 1.78 37.57
CA SER A 687 -9.30 2.49 37.15
C SER A 687 -9.66 3.74 36.33
N LEU A 688 -10.47 3.59 35.29
CA LEU A 688 -10.92 4.72 34.46
C LEU A 688 -11.74 5.73 35.27
N ARG A 689 -12.62 5.26 36.16
CA ARG A 689 -13.37 6.15 37.08
C ARG A 689 -12.46 6.97 38.00
N SER A 690 -11.27 6.47 38.35
CA SER A 690 -10.29 7.23 39.15
C SER A 690 -9.64 8.40 38.40
N LEU A 691 -9.73 8.42 37.07
CA LEU A 691 -9.26 9.54 36.25
C LEU A 691 -10.29 10.68 36.23
N ASP A 692 -11.57 10.36 36.39
CA ASP A 692 -12.69 11.31 36.39
C ASP A 692 -12.99 11.91 37.76
N MET A 693 -12.70 11.19 38.86
CA MET A 693 -12.99 11.67 40.22
C MET A 693 -11.82 12.46 40.80
N THR A 694 -11.93 13.80 40.81
CA THR A 694 -11.06 14.70 41.57
C THR A 694 -11.83 15.48 42.66
N PRO A 695 -11.18 15.90 43.76
CA PRO A 695 -11.76 16.85 44.70
C PRO A 695 -12.14 18.14 43.95
N ALA A 696 -13.20 18.83 44.38
CA ALA A 696 -13.87 19.95 43.69
C ALA A 696 -13.01 21.19 43.31
N GLN A 697 -11.69 21.14 43.50
CA GLN A 697 -10.75 22.25 43.27
C GLN A 697 -9.49 21.83 42.47
N SER A 698 -9.42 20.62 41.91
CA SER A 698 -8.25 20.17 41.12
C SER A 698 -8.64 19.77 39.69
N PRO A 699 -7.84 20.13 38.67
CA PRO A 699 -8.07 19.68 37.29
C PRO A 699 -8.03 18.15 37.21
N PRO A 700 -8.74 17.52 36.26
CA PRO A 700 -8.77 16.08 36.10
C PRO A 700 -7.35 15.52 35.96
N ALA A 701 -7.11 14.32 36.50
CA ALA A 701 -5.79 13.68 36.49
C ALA A 701 -5.30 13.41 35.05
N PHE A 702 -6.22 13.23 34.11
CA PHE A 702 -5.95 13.09 32.68
C PHE A 702 -6.69 14.19 31.91
N ASP A 703 -5.97 14.97 31.09
CA ASP A 703 -6.51 16.12 30.37
C ASP A 703 -6.91 15.74 28.93
N GLY A 704 -8.05 15.04 28.82
CA GLY A 704 -8.62 14.52 27.58
C GLY A 704 -9.79 13.56 27.86
N PRO A 705 -10.62 13.22 26.86
CA PRO A 705 -11.70 12.26 27.07
C PRO A 705 -11.13 10.88 27.35
N VAL A 706 -11.60 10.24 28.42
CA VAL A 706 -11.21 8.87 28.80
C VAL A 706 -11.45 7.87 27.65
N THR A 707 -12.43 8.14 26.79
CA THR A 707 -12.76 7.36 25.58
C THR A 707 -11.73 7.45 24.45
N ALA A 708 -10.71 8.32 24.56
CA ALA A 708 -9.62 8.41 23.59
C ALA A 708 -8.36 7.67 24.05
N LEU A 709 -8.32 7.14 25.28
CA LEU A 709 -7.17 6.40 25.79
C LEU A 709 -6.91 5.15 24.94
N THR A 710 -5.65 4.92 24.60
CA THR A 710 -5.22 3.63 24.03
C THR A 710 -4.97 2.62 25.15
N PHE A 711 -5.07 1.34 24.85
CA PHE A 711 -4.79 0.29 25.84
C PHE A 711 -3.35 0.36 26.38
N ASP A 712 -2.36 0.70 25.54
CA ASP A 712 -0.98 0.88 26.00
C ASP A 712 -0.79 2.07 26.95
N ALA A 713 -1.47 3.19 26.68
CA ALA A 713 -1.50 4.32 27.60
C ALA A 713 -2.17 3.94 28.93
N PHE A 714 -3.26 3.17 28.88
CA PHE A 714 -3.92 2.66 30.07
C PHE A 714 -3.02 1.74 30.91
N LYS A 715 -2.32 0.79 30.27
CA LYS A 715 -1.35 -0.07 30.96
C LYS A 715 -0.29 0.76 31.70
N THR A 716 0.18 1.83 31.07
CA THR A 716 1.17 2.75 31.63
C THR A 716 0.64 3.53 32.83
N LEU A 717 -0.61 4.01 32.79
CA LEU A 717 -1.22 4.75 33.89
C LEU A 717 -1.33 3.92 35.18
N PHE A 718 -1.60 2.63 35.05
CA PHE A 718 -1.95 1.75 36.17
C PHE A 718 -0.92 0.62 36.43
N ASP A 719 0.23 0.65 35.76
CA ASP A 719 1.28 -0.39 35.80
C ASP A 719 0.72 -1.81 35.58
N LEU A 720 -0.11 -1.99 34.56
CA LEU A 720 -0.83 -3.24 34.34
C LEU A 720 0.12 -4.36 33.89
N THR A 721 0.13 -5.47 34.63
CA THR A 721 1.00 -6.63 34.40
C THR A 721 0.26 -7.85 33.86
N GLY A 722 -1.06 -7.90 33.97
CA GLY A 722 -1.87 -9.10 33.68
C GLY A 722 -1.96 -10.07 34.87
N ALA A 723 -1.24 -9.81 35.96
CA ALA A 723 -1.21 -10.64 37.17
C ALA A 723 -1.94 -10.00 38.36
N GLU A 724 -2.66 -8.89 38.16
CA GLU A 724 -3.35 -8.12 39.22
C GLU A 724 -4.34 -8.97 40.03
N TRP A 725 -4.94 -9.97 39.41
CA TRP A 725 -5.89 -10.90 40.04
C TRP A 725 -5.31 -11.62 41.25
N ARG A 726 -3.99 -11.88 41.29
CA ARG A 726 -3.32 -12.60 42.39
C ARG A 726 -3.40 -11.86 43.74
N ARG A 727 -3.74 -10.56 43.73
CA ARG A 727 -3.96 -9.77 44.95
C ARG A 727 -5.35 -9.97 45.55
N TYR A 728 -6.28 -10.52 44.77
CA TYR A 728 -7.71 -10.59 45.10
C TYR A 728 -8.22 -12.04 45.15
N TYR A 729 -7.67 -12.93 44.32
CA TYR A 729 -8.07 -14.33 44.24
C TYR A 729 -6.93 -15.29 44.60
N THR A 730 -7.23 -16.38 45.30
CA THR A 730 -6.36 -17.55 45.32
C THR A 730 -6.34 -18.23 43.95
N GLN A 731 -5.22 -18.85 43.57
CA GLN A 731 -5.13 -19.60 42.32
C GLN A 731 -6.19 -20.70 42.22
N LYS A 732 -6.45 -21.38 43.34
CA LYS A 732 -7.50 -22.42 43.43
C LYS A 732 -8.87 -21.87 43.02
N LEU A 733 -9.29 -20.72 43.57
CA LEU A 733 -10.58 -20.13 43.23
C LEU A 733 -10.61 -19.56 41.81
N TRP A 734 -9.51 -18.94 41.37
CA TRP A 734 -9.37 -18.33 40.04
C TRP A 734 -9.52 -19.34 38.88
N GLU A 735 -9.10 -20.58 39.10
CA GLU A 735 -9.11 -21.65 38.11
C GLU A 735 -10.31 -22.61 38.25
N ASP A 736 -11.11 -22.45 39.32
CA ASP A 736 -12.22 -23.34 39.68
C ASP A 736 -13.33 -23.37 38.62
N ILE A 737 -13.99 -24.53 38.48
CA ILE A 737 -15.10 -24.71 37.54
C ILE A 737 -16.28 -23.79 37.89
N SER A 738 -16.58 -23.59 39.17
CA SER A 738 -17.66 -22.68 39.59
C SER A 738 -17.37 -21.24 39.16
N ALA A 739 -16.10 -20.81 39.24
CA ALA A 739 -15.65 -19.49 38.81
C ALA A 739 -15.69 -19.31 37.28
N ARG A 740 -15.73 -20.42 36.51
CA ARG A 740 -15.94 -20.37 35.05
C ARG A 740 -17.41 -20.15 34.68
N MET A 741 -18.30 -20.79 35.43
CA MET A 741 -19.73 -20.85 35.15
C MET A 741 -20.51 -19.63 35.64
N SER A 742 -20.02 -18.96 36.68
CA SER A 742 -20.62 -17.73 37.19
C SER A 742 -19.58 -16.87 37.91
N PHE A 743 -19.85 -15.56 38.03
CA PHE A 743 -18.99 -14.67 38.79
C PHE A 743 -18.95 -15.05 40.28
N VAL A 744 -17.74 -15.25 40.80
CA VAL A 744 -17.48 -15.46 42.23
C VAL A 744 -16.69 -14.29 42.78
N ASN A 745 -17.09 -13.79 43.96
CA ASN A 745 -16.38 -12.70 44.62
C ASN A 745 -14.95 -13.12 45.01
N PRO A 746 -13.99 -12.17 45.06
CA PRO A 746 -12.63 -12.47 45.49
C PRO A 746 -12.55 -12.98 46.93
N ASP A 747 -11.66 -13.94 47.19
CA ASP A 747 -11.48 -14.59 48.50
C ASP A 747 -10.32 -14.02 49.34
N LEU A 748 -9.34 -13.34 48.73
CA LEU A 748 -8.22 -12.71 49.45
C LEU A 748 -8.52 -11.28 49.86
N LYS A 749 -9.09 -10.49 48.94
CA LYS A 749 -9.34 -9.05 49.13
C LYS A 749 -10.50 -8.57 48.27
N ALA A 750 -11.37 -7.73 48.82
CA ALA A 750 -12.44 -7.10 48.02
C ALA A 750 -11.87 -6.18 46.91
N LEU A 751 -12.57 -6.12 45.77
CA LEU A 751 -12.24 -5.23 44.67
C LEU A 751 -12.48 -3.76 45.05
N PRO A 752 -11.55 -2.83 44.74
CA PRO A 752 -11.74 -1.43 45.04
C PRO A 752 -12.78 -0.80 44.09
N ASN A 753 -13.63 0.07 44.64
CA ASN A 753 -14.61 0.82 43.85
C ASN A 753 -13.99 1.96 43.02
N VAL A 754 -12.86 2.50 43.47
CA VAL A 754 -12.06 3.56 42.84
C VAL A 754 -10.59 3.36 43.23
N PHE A 755 -9.67 3.54 42.28
CA PHE A 755 -8.22 3.52 42.54
C PHE A 755 -7.68 4.89 42.95
N SER A 756 -6.47 4.92 43.54
CA SER A 756 -5.75 6.18 43.71
C SER A 756 -5.41 6.78 42.34
N SER A 757 -5.58 8.10 42.18
CA SER A 757 -5.20 8.79 40.95
C SER A 757 -3.72 8.55 40.60
N PRO A 758 -3.37 8.32 39.33
CA PRO A 758 -1.99 8.15 38.90
C PRO A 758 -1.12 9.37 39.22
N SER A 759 0.16 9.15 39.47
CA SER A 759 1.14 10.25 39.62
C SER A 759 1.31 11.02 38.30
N GLN A 760 1.64 12.32 38.38
CA GLN A 760 1.86 13.16 37.19
C GLN A 760 2.85 12.56 36.19
N ALA A 761 3.96 11.96 36.66
CA ALA A 761 4.95 11.31 35.80
C ALA A 761 4.36 10.17 34.93
N LYS A 762 3.40 9.40 35.48
CA LYS A 762 2.71 8.34 34.73
C LYS A 762 1.73 8.91 33.71
N VAL A 763 1.06 10.01 34.07
CA VAL A 763 0.18 10.74 33.16
C VAL A 763 0.98 11.25 31.96
N ASP A 764 2.16 11.81 32.20
CA ASP A 764 3.03 12.32 31.14
C ASP A 764 3.58 11.20 30.24
N LEU A 765 3.97 10.05 30.83
CA LEU A 765 4.38 8.89 30.05
C LEU A 765 3.22 8.30 29.22
N ALA A 766 2.02 8.22 29.78
CA ALA A 766 0.83 7.72 29.08
C ALA A 766 0.46 8.63 27.89
N ARG A 767 0.53 9.94 28.08
CA ARG A 767 0.37 10.94 27.01
C ARG A 767 1.35 10.71 25.86
N LEU A 768 2.62 10.47 26.18
CA LEU A 768 3.63 10.18 25.18
C LEU A 768 3.35 8.87 24.42
N ARG A 769 2.88 7.82 25.11
CA ARG A 769 2.43 6.57 24.47
C ARG A 769 1.24 6.80 23.53
N MET A 770 0.33 7.72 23.85
CA MET A 770 -0.76 8.09 22.95
C MET A 770 -0.26 8.78 21.69
N ALA A 771 0.65 9.75 21.81
CA ALA A 771 1.24 10.41 20.65
C ALA A 771 1.93 9.42 19.70
N ASN A 772 2.64 8.43 20.28
CA ASN A 772 3.26 7.34 19.54
C ASN A 772 2.23 6.42 18.85
N ALA A 773 1.17 6.03 19.54
CA ALA A 773 0.17 5.13 18.99
C ALA A 773 -0.59 5.79 17.82
N VAL A 774 -0.93 7.08 17.97
CA VAL A 774 -1.59 7.85 16.90
C VAL A 774 -0.66 7.90 15.69
N THR A 775 0.58 8.36 15.83
CA THR A 775 1.55 8.43 14.72
C THR A 775 1.84 7.07 14.06
N HIS A 776 1.88 5.98 14.83
CA HIS A 776 2.05 4.63 14.29
C HIS A 776 0.85 4.18 13.44
N ARG A 777 -0.40 4.50 13.82
CA ARG A 777 -1.59 4.24 13.00
C ARG A 777 -1.60 4.96 11.65
N PHE A 778 -0.81 6.04 11.53
CA PHE A 778 -0.62 6.74 10.26
C PHE A 778 0.47 6.09 9.40
N ALA A 779 1.58 5.69 10.02
CA ALA A 779 2.73 5.12 9.31
C ALA A 779 2.53 3.65 8.88
N THR A 780 1.69 2.89 9.58
CA THR A 780 1.36 1.50 9.24
C THR A 780 -0.16 1.29 9.26
N PRO A 781 -0.76 0.62 8.26
CA PRO A 781 -2.18 0.27 8.29
C PRO A 781 -2.49 -0.53 9.55
N SER A 782 -3.54 -0.15 10.28
CA SER A 782 -4.01 -0.94 11.43
C SER A 782 -4.32 -2.37 11.00
N GLU A 783 -4.22 -3.33 11.91
CA GLU A 783 -4.87 -4.62 11.72
C GLU A 783 -6.31 -4.54 12.25
N LEU A 784 -7.14 -5.50 11.86
CA LEU A 784 -8.46 -5.65 12.47
C LEU A 784 -8.29 -6.06 13.93
N PRO A 785 -9.16 -5.59 14.84
CA PRO A 785 -9.20 -6.08 16.21
C PRO A 785 -9.38 -7.62 16.27
N PRO A 786 -8.97 -8.26 17.38
CA PRO A 786 -9.21 -9.68 17.61
C PRO A 786 -10.69 -10.05 17.46
N ARG A 787 -10.96 -11.30 17.07
CA ARG A 787 -12.32 -11.74 16.72
C ARG A 787 -13.33 -11.55 17.84
N GLU A 788 -12.96 -11.78 19.10
CA GLU A 788 -13.82 -11.56 20.27
C GLU A 788 -14.28 -10.10 20.41
N GLU A 789 -13.43 -9.14 20.06
CA GLU A 789 -13.76 -7.70 20.11
C GLU A 789 -14.69 -7.32 18.96
N LEU A 790 -14.45 -7.87 17.76
CA LEU A 790 -15.35 -7.70 16.62
C LEU A 790 -16.75 -8.29 16.90
N ASP A 791 -16.81 -9.51 17.42
CA ASP A 791 -18.08 -10.16 17.78
C ASP A 791 -18.82 -9.38 18.88
N PHE A 792 -18.09 -8.82 19.86
CA PHE A 792 -18.66 -7.92 20.87
C PHE A 792 -19.22 -6.64 20.23
N ASN A 793 -18.45 -5.96 19.39
CA ASN A 793 -18.89 -4.74 18.72
C ASN A 793 -20.13 -5.00 17.84
N ALA A 794 -20.18 -6.14 17.16
CA ALA A 794 -21.33 -6.59 16.39
C ALA A 794 -22.58 -6.75 17.26
N ALA A 795 -22.47 -7.41 18.41
CA ALA A 795 -23.59 -7.54 19.35
C ALA A 795 -24.09 -6.17 19.87
N ILE A 796 -23.16 -5.24 20.13
CA ILE A 796 -23.51 -3.88 20.58
C ILE A 796 -24.21 -3.09 19.48
N VAL A 797 -23.74 -3.16 18.23
CA VAL A 797 -24.39 -2.53 17.08
C VAL A 797 -25.83 -3.00 16.94
N VAL A 798 -26.09 -4.30 17.12
CA VAL A 798 -27.45 -4.87 17.06
C VAL A 798 -28.34 -4.29 18.17
N ASP A 799 -27.85 -4.27 19.41
CA ASP A 799 -28.60 -3.71 20.55
C ASP A 799 -28.84 -2.20 20.40
N GLU A 800 -27.87 -1.44 19.88
CA GLU A 800 -28.00 -0.01 19.61
C GLU A 800 -29.03 0.27 18.53
N ALA A 801 -29.04 -0.51 17.44
CA ALA A 801 -30.06 -0.40 16.40
C ALA A 801 -31.46 -0.70 16.95
N ASN A 802 -31.59 -1.70 17.83
CA ASN A 802 -32.86 -2.05 18.46
C ASN A 802 -33.46 -0.92 19.32
N LEU A 803 -32.61 -0.12 19.98
CA LEU A 803 -33.05 1.06 20.73
C LEU A 803 -33.55 2.21 19.85
N MET A 804 -33.19 2.22 18.57
CA MET A 804 -33.46 3.33 17.66
C MET A 804 -34.70 3.11 16.77
N ARG A 805 -35.38 1.96 16.88
CA ARG A 805 -36.54 1.60 16.04
C ARG A 805 -37.74 2.56 16.11
N ASP A 806 -37.81 3.41 17.14
CA ASP A 806 -38.91 4.38 17.35
C ASP A 806 -38.55 5.84 16.95
N GLY A 807 -37.34 6.10 16.44
CA GLY A 807 -36.88 7.43 16.03
C GLY A 807 -36.26 7.42 14.63
N GLY A 808 -36.40 8.51 13.86
CA GLY A 808 -35.89 8.61 12.48
C GLY A 808 -34.40 8.24 12.34
N LEU A 809 -34.05 7.68 11.18
CA LEU A 809 -32.69 7.23 10.84
C LEU A 809 -31.67 8.37 10.94
N ASN A 810 -30.83 8.35 11.98
CA ASN A 810 -29.67 9.22 12.08
C ASN A 810 -28.42 8.46 11.62
N ILE A 811 -28.12 8.56 10.33
CA ILE A 811 -26.95 7.91 9.69
C ILE A 811 -25.59 8.42 10.18
N GLY A 812 -25.56 9.42 11.06
CA GLY A 812 -24.35 9.79 11.82
C GLY A 812 -24.00 8.82 12.95
N ILE A 813 -24.88 7.85 13.27
CA ILE A 813 -24.62 6.76 14.23
C ILE A 813 -24.34 5.48 13.44
N HIS A 814 -23.23 4.80 13.76
CA HIS A 814 -22.77 3.63 13.01
C HIS A 814 -23.80 2.50 12.92
N ALA A 815 -24.50 2.20 14.02
CA ALA A 815 -25.55 1.19 14.02
C ALA A 815 -26.72 1.53 13.08
N SER A 816 -27.13 2.81 13.02
CA SER A 816 -28.18 3.28 12.10
C SER A 816 -27.72 3.24 10.63
N LEU A 817 -26.44 3.51 10.36
CA LEU A 817 -25.86 3.36 9.03
C LEU A 817 -25.94 1.91 8.56
N LEU A 818 -25.49 0.95 9.39
CA LEU A 818 -25.53 -0.46 9.03
C LEU A 818 -26.96 -0.97 8.85
N GLU A 819 -27.91 -0.54 9.69
CA GLU A 819 -29.32 -0.90 9.55
C GLU A 819 -29.94 -0.27 8.29
N TYR A 820 -29.58 0.98 7.96
CA TYR A 820 -29.98 1.63 6.71
C TYR A 820 -29.50 0.81 5.50
N LEU A 821 -28.21 0.46 5.47
CA LEU A 821 -27.61 -0.32 4.39
C LEU A 821 -28.27 -1.69 4.25
N HIS A 822 -28.43 -2.42 5.36
CA HIS A 822 -29.10 -3.72 5.35
C HIS A 822 -30.52 -3.62 4.80
N ARG A 823 -31.33 -2.65 5.27
CA ARG A 823 -32.72 -2.48 4.84
C ARG A 823 -32.83 -2.17 3.34
N HIS A 824 -32.03 -1.24 2.83
CA HIS A 824 -32.14 -0.77 1.44
C HIS A 824 -31.51 -1.74 0.44
N LEU A 825 -30.47 -2.46 0.84
CA LEU A 825 -29.86 -3.49 0.00
C LEU A 825 -30.65 -4.81 0.01
N SER A 826 -31.28 -5.18 1.15
CA SER A 826 -32.03 -6.44 1.28
C SER A 826 -33.39 -6.39 0.56
N ALA A 827 -34.02 -5.22 0.48
CA ALA A 827 -35.33 -5.03 -0.15
C ALA A 827 -35.37 -5.39 -1.65
N THR A 828 -34.21 -5.64 -2.26
CA THR A 828 -34.06 -5.92 -3.70
C THR A 828 -33.49 -7.31 -4.01
N GLN A 829 -33.33 -8.17 -3.01
CA GLN A 829 -32.92 -9.56 -3.22
C GLN A 829 -34.06 -10.41 -3.77
N THR A 830 -33.79 -11.15 -4.84
CA THR A 830 -34.56 -12.34 -5.24
C THR A 830 -33.68 -13.58 -5.02
N ASP A 831 -34.31 -14.66 -4.53
CA ASP A 831 -33.81 -15.78 -3.70
C ASP A 831 -32.41 -16.39 -3.90
N LYS A 832 -31.59 -16.01 -4.90
CA LYS A 832 -30.22 -16.53 -5.09
C LYS A 832 -29.19 -15.53 -5.64
N SER A 833 -29.48 -14.24 -5.70
CA SER A 833 -28.51 -13.21 -6.12
C SER A 833 -28.35 -12.13 -5.05
N GLY A 834 -27.13 -11.60 -4.87
CA GLY A 834 -26.84 -10.51 -3.95
C GLY A 834 -27.63 -9.22 -4.28
N PRO A 835 -27.54 -8.15 -3.46
CA PRO A 835 -28.23 -6.90 -3.71
C PRO A 835 -27.97 -6.39 -5.13
N SER A 836 -29.03 -6.01 -5.85
CA SER A 836 -28.92 -5.46 -7.21
C SER A 836 -27.98 -4.26 -7.22
N GLY A 837 -27.09 -4.20 -8.21
CA GLY A 837 -26.20 -3.05 -8.42
C GLY A 837 -26.95 -1.72 -8.47
N ALA A 838 -28.20 -1.71 -8.94
CA ALA A 838 -29.07 -0.52 -8.99
C ALA A 838 -29.56 -0.08 -7.58
N ALA A 839 -29.73 -1.02 -6.65
CA ALA A 839 -30.09 -0.72 -5.27
C ALA A 839 -28.90 -0.14 -4.50
N ALA A 840 -27.71 -0.74 -4.67
CA ALA A 840 -26.46 -0.25 -4.10
C ALA A 840 -26.13 1.17 -4.58
N ALA A 841 -26.19 1.35 -5.89
CA ALA A 841 -26.15 2.63 -6.59
C ALA A 841 -27.05 3.72 -5.98
N LYS A 842 -28.35 3.43 -5.84
CA LYS A 842 -29.32 4.37 -5.28
C LYS A 842 -29.01 4.68 -3.82
N THR A 843 -28.68 3.65 -3.04
CA THR A 843 -28.36 3.77 -1.61
C THR A 843 -27.10 4.61 -1.41
N ALA A 844 -26.09 4.46 -2.29
CA ALA A 844 -24.87 5.25 -2.25
C ALA A 844 -25.14 6.73 -2.57
N LEU A 845 -26.00 7.00 -3.55
CA LEU A 845 -26.39 8.36 -3.89
C LEU A 845 -27.15 9.03 -2.73
N ASP A 846 -28.15 8.34 -2.17
CA ASP A 846 -28.96 8.84 -1.06
C ASP A 846 -28.09 9.14 0.18
N LEU A 847 -27.08 8.30 0.46
CA LEU A 847 -26.14 8.52 1.57
C LEU A 847 -25.08 9.59 1.29
N SER A 848 -24.76 9.87 0.01
CA SER A 848 -23.68 10.80 -0.36
C SER A 848 -23.94 12.23 0.10
N GLU A 849 -25.22 12.65 0.17
CA GLU A 849 -25.60 13.98 0.65
C GLU A 849 -25.21 14.21 2.12
N THR A 850 -25.16 13.14 2.92
CA THR A 850 -24.87 13.22 4.36
C THR A 850 -23.45 12.79 4.71
N LEU A 851 -22.97 11.68 4.14
CA LEU A 851 -21.66 11.11 4.46
C LEU A 851 -20.54 11.63 3.55
N GLY A 852 -20.88 12.07 2.34
CA GLY A 852 -19.93 12.27 1.25
C GLY A 852 -19.82 11.07 0.31
N SER A 853 -19.45 11.32 -0.94
CA SER A 853 -19.41 10.34 -2.02
C SER A 853 -18.49 9.15 -1.73
N THR A 854 -17.28 9.39 -1.22
CA THR A 854 -16.32 8.32 -0.92
C THR A 854 -16.78 7.44 0.23
N GLN A 855 -17.23 8.05 1.31
CA GLN A 855 -17.64 7.37 2.53
C GLN A 855 -18.89 6.52 2.28
N SER A 856 -19.84 7.09 1.54
CA SER A 856 -21.04 6.39 1.11
C SER A 856 -20.71 5.15 0.29
N MET A 857 -19.91 5.32 -0.78
CA MET A 857 -19.52 4.21 -1.66
C MET A 857 -18.76 3.11 -0.91
N PHE A 858 -17.84 3.48 -0.01
CA PHE A 858 -17.10 2.54 0.81
C PHE A 858 -18.04 1.63 1.62
N TRP A 859 -18.95 2.21 2.39
CA TRP A 859 -19.84 1.45 3.26
C TRP A 859 -20.87 0.63 2.47
N VAL A 860 -21.37 1.16 1.36
CA VAL A 860 -22.26 0.41 0.46
C VAL A 860 -21.53 -0.79 -0.15
N GLN A 861 -20.29 -0.63 -0.60
CA GLN A 861 -19.50 -1.73 -1.16
C GLN A 861 -19.21 -2.81 -0.11
N GLN A 862 -18.79 -2.43 1.11
CA GLN A 862 -18.55 -3.39 2.19
C GLN A 862 -19.82 -4.15 2.59
N ALA A 863 -20.96 -3.47 2.65
CA ALA A 863 -22.24 -4.11 2.93
C ALA A 863 -22.66 -5.04 1.78
N GLN A 864 -22.53 -4.61 0.53
CA GLN A 864 -22.90 -5.41 -0.64
C GLN A 864 -22.11 -6.71 -0.73
N ILE A 865 -20.78 -6.66 -0.52
CA ILE A 865 -19.91 -7.85 -0.46
C ILE A 865 -20.38 -8.81 0.64
N SER A 866 -20.63 -8.26 1.83
CA SER A 866 -21.07 -9.03 3.00
C SER A 866 -22.44 -9.71 2.80
N MET A 867 -23.31 -9.12 1.98
CA MET A 867 -24.63 -9.68 1.65
C MET A 867 -24.59 -10.69 0.50
N ALA A 868 -23.73 -10.48 -0.49
CA ALA A 868 -23.56 -11.41 -1.62
C ALA A 868 -23.11 -12.80 -1.16
N THR A 869 -22.32 -12.87 -0.09
CA THR A 869 -21.81 -14.12 0.49
C THR A 869 -22.82 -14.86 1.38
N ASN A 870 -23.85 -14.18 1.88
CA ASN A 870 -24.70 -14.69 2.97
C ASN A 870 -26.19 -14.86 2.64
N GLY A 871 -26.67 -14.35 1.50
CA GLY A 871 -28.09 -14.41 1.11
C GLY A 871 -28.99 -13.43 1.88
N SER A 872 -30.30 -13.67 1.87
CA SER A 872 -31.27 -12.88 2.66
C SER A 872 -31.26 -13.34 4.11
N VAL A 873 -30.80 -12.47 4.99
CA VAL A 873 -30.65 -12.71 6.42
C VAL A 873 -31.20 -11.53 7.21
N THR A 874 -31.59 -11.76 8.46
CA THR A 874 -32.00 -10.67 9.37
C THR A 874 -30.85 -9.69 9.62
N PHE A 875 -31.15 -8.46 10.08
CA PHE A 875 -30.10 -7.48 10.39
C PHE A 875 -29.09 -8.01 11.43
N GLU A 876 -29.58 -8.73 12.44
CA GLU A 876 -28.75 -9.36 13.46
C GLU A 876 -27.80 -10.41 12.85
N GLU A 877 -28.31 -11.29 11.99
CA GLU A 877 -27.48 -12.28 11.30
C GLU A 877 -26.49 -11.63 10.33
N PHE A 878 -26.88 -10.55 9.65
CA PHE A 878 -26.01 -9.79 8.75
C PHE A 878 -24.77 -9.26 9.48
N VAL A 879 -24.97 -8.59 10.62
CA VAL A 879 -23.88 -7.99 11.39
C VAL A 879 -23.05 -9.06 12.11
N THR A 880 -23.68 -10.10 12.68
CA THR A 880 -22.96 -11.16 13.42
C THR A 880 -22.12 -12.07 12.53
N ARG A 881 -22.54 -12.30 11.28
CA ARG A 881 -21.72 -13.03 10.29
C ARG A 881 -20.57 -12.18 9.74
N ASN A 882 -20.74 -10.86 9.73
CA ASN A 882 -19.77 -9.90 9.18
C ASN A 882 -19.32 -8.88 10.23
N PRO A 883 -18.72 -9.31 11.35
CA PRO A 883 -18.48 -8.43 12.48
C PRO A 883 -17.38 -7.38 12.22
N GLN A 884 -16.60 -7.51 11.15
CA GLN A 884 -15.72 -6.45 10.67
C GLN A 884 -16.48 -5.17 10.31
N LEU A 885 -17.75 -5.26 9.90
CA LEU A 885 -18.59 -4.10 9.63
C LEU A 885 -18.89 -3.29 10.89
N ALA A 886 -18.88 -3.93 12.07
CA ALA A 886 -19.11 -3.26 13.35
C ALA A 886 -17.89 -2.45 13.83
N TYR A 887 -16.75 -2.54 13.13
CA TYR A 887 -15.57 -1.75 13.43
C TYR A 887 -15.65 -0.38 12.72
N GLU A 888 -15.92 0.68 13.48
CA GLU A 888 -16.11 2.05 12.96
C GLU A 888 -14.89 2.58 12.19
N ASP A 889 -13.69 2.16 12.60
CA ASP A 889 -12.40 2.56 12.00
C ASP A 889 -12.00 1.67 10.79
N LEU A 890 -12.88 0.77 10.32
CA LEU A 890 -12.65 -0.06 9.14
C LEU A 890 -12.17 0.73 7.90
N PRO A 891 -12.69 1.95 7.60
CA PRO A 891 -12.18 2.75 6.49
C PRO A 891 -10.67 3.03 6.54
N PHE A 892 -10.08 3.18 7.73
CA PHE A 892 -8.66 3.54 7.88
C PHE A 892 -7.69 2.40 7.58
N LEU A 893 -8.22 1.19 7.31
CA LEU A 893 -7.45 0.12 6.68
C LEU A 893 -7.17 0.40 5.20
N TYR A 894 -8.06 1.13 4.54
CA TYR A 894 -8.06 1.37 3.09
C TYR A 894 -7.66 2.81 2.75
N TYR A 895 -8.06 3.77 3.58
CA TYR A 895 -7.89 5.19 3.36
C TYR A 895 -6.97 5.81 4.41
N SER A 896 -6.10 6.71 3.98
CA SER A 896 -5.49 7.68 4.88
C SER A 896 -6.56 8.65 5.39
N PRO A 897 -6.44 9.10 6.65
CA PRO A 897 -7.22 10.22 7.17
C PRO A 897 -7.27 11.45 6.27
N GLU A 898 -6.16 11.78 5.62
CA GLU A 898 -6.02 12.94 4.75
C GLU A 898 -6.93 12.84 3.52
N LEU A 899 -6.97 11.65 2.90
CA LEU A 899 -7.86 11.34 1.79
C LEU A 899 -9.32 11.23 2.28
N TRP A 900 -9.57 10.44 3.34
CA TRP A 900 -10.90 10.14 3.86
C TRP A 900 -11.69 11.38 4.28
N TRP A 901 -11.02 12.42 4.78
CA TRP A 901 -11.68 13.65 5.24
C TRP A 901 -11.50 14.86 4.30
N SER A 902 -10.93 14.66 3.11
CA SER A 902 -10.78 15.70 2.09
C SER A 902 -12.12 16.19 1.54
N SER A 903 -12.14 17.44 1.04
CA SER A 903 -13.31 18.00 0.35
C SER A 903 -13.61 17.22 -0.94
N GLU A 904 -12.56 16.76 -1.62
CA GLU A 904 -12.65 15.93 -2.82
C GLU A 904 -13.36 14.61 -2.51
N ALA A 905 -12.99 13.92 -1.42
CA ALA A 905 -13.64 12.67 -1.00
C ALA A 905 -15.13 12.83 -0.65
N LYS A 906 -15.54 14.02 -0.21
CA LYS A 906 -16.97 14.32 0.03
C LYS A 906 -17.74 14.51 -1.27
N GLN A 907 -17.13 15.11 -2.28
CA GLN A 907 -17.79 15.46 -3.54
C GLN A 907 -17.75 14.30 -4.54
N VAL A 908 -16.62 13.60 -4.62
CA VAL A 908 -16.36 12.55 -5.59
C VAL A 908 -15.84 11.31 -4.86
N PHE A 909 -16.12 10.14 -5.41
CA PHE A 909 -15.48 8.92 -4.95
C PHE A 909 -13.97 9.00 -5.17
N MET A 910 -13.18 8.87 -4.11
CA MET A 910 -11.74 8.76 -4.19
C MET A 910 -11.33 7.28 -4.02
N PRO A 911 -10.43 6.76 -4.87
CA PRO A 911 -9.90 5.41 -4.70
C PRO A 911 -9.06 5.32 -3.40
N PRO A 912 -9.05 4.17 -2.72
CA PRO A 912 -8.20 3.95 -1.55
C PRO A 912 -6.71 4.17 -1.84
N ASP A 913 -5.97 4.72 -0.88
CA ASP A 913 -4.53 4.99 -0.95
C ASP A 913 -3.67 4.09 -0.05
N ARG A 914 -4.28 3.20 0.76
CA ARG A 914 -3.56 2.23 1.62
C ARG A 914 -3.73 0.78 1.20
N ARG A 915 -4.98 0.33 1.02
CA ARG A 915 -5.31 -1.05 0.60
C ARG A 915 -6.37 -0.99 -0.49
N HIS A 916 -6.28 -1.88 -1.47
CA HIS A 916 -7.32 -1.99 -2.48
C HIS A 916 -8.63 -2.50 -1.89
N LEU A 917 -9.75 -1.93 -2.33
CA LEU A 917 -11.07 -2.48 -2.04
C LEU A 917 -11.30 -3.71 -2.93
N SER A 918 -11.60 -4.86 -2.34
CA SER A 918 -12.01 -6.03 -3.10
C SER A 918 -13.35 -5.77 -3.78
N SER A 919 -13.49 -6.06 -5.08
CA SER A 919 -14.79 -6.03 -5.75
C SER A 919 -15.65 -7.23 -5.31
N VAL A 920 -16.99 -7.09 -5.35
CA VAL A 920 -17.93 -8.21 -5.13
C VAL A 920 -17.58 -9.37 -6.06
N VAL A 921 -17.21 -9.04 -7.30
CA VAL A 921 -16.76 -9.97 -8.34
C VAL A 921 -15.50 -10.72 -7.94
N SER A 922 -14.48 -10.02 -7.41
CA SER A 922 -13.23 -10.65 -6.95
C SER A 922 -13.43 -11.65 -5.80
N GLN A 923 -14.48 -11.48 -4.98
CA GLN A 923 -14.80 -12.43 -3.91
C GLN A 923 -15.70 -13.58 -4.37
N MET A 924 -16.54 -13.39 -5.40
CA MET A 924 -17.35 -14.46 -5.99
C MET A 924 -16.55 -15.39 -6.91
N ALA A 925 -15.40 -14.92 -7.42
CA ALA A 925 -14.47 -15.71 -8.24
C ALA A 925 -13.50 -16.59 -7.42
N LYS A 926 -13.48 -16.42 -6.08
CA LYS A 926 -12.79 -17.29 -5.12
C LYS A 926 -13.77 -18.29 -4.54
#